data_AF-A0A956KPP7-F1
#
_entry.id   AF-A0A956KPP7-F1
#
_cell.length_a   1.000
_cell.length_b   1.000
_cell.length_c   1.000
_cell.angle_alpha   90.00
_cell.angle_beta   90.00
_cell.angle_gamma   90.00
#
_symmetry.space_group_name_H-M   'P 1'
#
loop_
_entity.id
_entity.type
_entity.pdbx_description
1 polymer ?
#
loop_
_entity_poly.entity_id
_entity_poly.type
_entity_poly.pdbx_seq_one_letter_code
_entity_poly.pdbx_strand_id
1 'polypeptide(L)'
;MSTALRSFVFALPLTLGLWAGDAHAGGRLTGPVEGPMPAATKAPETSQEIARFALVIANNETLGDKQGIKPLRYADDDGARMAELWRELGADVELLTVFDQSSQARFPELVKSAQQPSKAKLDAAWERLRGRMQAAADAGAEVELMIYYAGHGDVGPDGQGFLTLANGDKLTRADLFTTLLGSSPADHNHVIVDACRSEQFVLSRGEWQSDRGPADYGAGVRDYLDGNHLGAHPNTGVILAHSQDQQTHEWERWQGGIFTHELLSGLRGGADLNGDGAVEYSELGAFVSAANSGVDDPSARLEVAVRPPRGDERAPILIHDHIEKQRVMLLAGAVAGRYSFEDGRGVRLADLNHAPGQPAYLRLPAGPIYVYRHDQSGARVAEAKLAATSTGIVDLVALNFEDSSEDVGARGPLDDALRAGLFEVRYGQGYYSGYTDTQKLLAVRDPDWEVRIWQRDPETGEMIEVTRVQGQGAAPGVEQESEDDLEEVVITEVEIDEDCDYCWDKTWLSIGVGAEFNPLEPSGRIRHPDQRVVANQFKGFDDQGFPSALRGVDFRMGAFSGRKPTDYPFAEGYFRSGYTEGHAVFLPRNDVDGFDIGNATSLDYMTVPLFFGGNFYFPQRWPVRPYAGLGAGFDVLRVRYERYMMEDLVDVSLRIGFELHAGIDIRLTNYLTLFGEVRQLWSAKRRVSKAPDFSNEGFTIVTGIRFGIPVGRGASAGGRGNGETHTRTKKVHVVETRKPAPKTTTVVTVPGPVPPPPPPPAPGEPAPVAPAPVVSPAPVAPAASSTPAASTAPVLPEAISPQPLEGPRVELPPAEGG
;
A
#
# COMPACT_ATOMS: atom_id res chain seq x y z
N MET A 1 -3.96 26.80 82.09
CA MET A 1 -2.60 26.41 81.64
C MET A 1 -2.48 26.90 80.21
N SER A 2 -1.99 28.13 80.00
CA SER A 2 -0.58 28.48 79.77
C SER A 2 -0.14 28.02 78.37
N THR A 3 0.38 28.82 77.43
CA THR A 3 0.92 30.18 77.45
C THR A 3 1.24 30.59 76.01
N ALA A 4 0.94 31.85 75.67
CA ALA A 4 1.84 32.84 75.04
C ALA A 4 2.56 32.57 73.70
N LEU A 5 2.40 33.42 72.68
CA LEU A 5 2.96 34.78 72.49
C LEU A 5 4.40 34.78 71.93
N ARG A 6 4.60 35.32 70.72
CA ARG A 6 5.60 36.36 70.31
C ARG A 6 5.76 36.35 68.77
N SER A 7 5.35 37.39 68.04
CA SER A 7 6.02 38.70 67.83
C SER A 7 7.12 38.61 66.74
N PHE A 8 7.32 39.50 65.74
CA PHE A 8 6.90 40.89 65.45
C PHE A 8 7.21 41.19 63.95
N VAL A 9 6.35 41.89 63.17
CA VAL A 9 6.36 43.34 62.76
C VAL A 9 7.58 43.76 61.90
N PHE A 10 7.46 44.29 60.68
CA PHE A 10 7.23 45.69 60.23
C PHE A 10 7.32 45.66 58.67
N ALA A 11 6.75 46.54 57.83
CA ALA A 11 5.73 47.56 57.89
C ALA A 11 5.49 48.07 56.44
N LEU A 12 4.26 48.52 56.21
CA LEU A 12 3.78 49.43 55.16
C LEU A 12 4.70 50.68 55.00
N PRO A 13 4.61 51.54 53.93
CA PRO A 13 3.31 52.13 53.59
C PRO A 13 3.04 52.74 52.19
N LEU A 14 1.75 53.06 52.01
CA LEU A 14 1.16 54.31 51.45
C LEU A 14 1.20 54.54 49.92
N THR A 15 0.03 54.46 49.25
CA THR A 15 -0.85 55.58 48.78
C THR A 15 -0.40 56.25 47.48
N LEU A 16 -1.21 56.81 46.57
CA LEU A 16 -2.59 57.30 46.52
C LEU A 16 -2.92 57.57 45.02
N GLY A 17 -4.21 57.63 44.67
CA GLY A 17 -4.70 58.50 43.57
C GLY A 17 -4.77 57.84 42.18
N LEU A 18 -5.94 57.68 41.55
CA LEU A 18 -6.97 58.63 41.07
C LEU A 18 -6.95 58.69 39.52
N TRP A 19 -8.05 58.20 38.95
CA TRP A 19 -8.83 58.74 37.82
C TRP A 19 -8.18 59.03 36.45
N ALA A 20 -8.76 58.30 35.46
CA ALA A 20 -9.30 58.78 34.19
C ALA A 20 -8.37 59.09 33.00
N GLY A 21 -8.78 58.58 31.83
CA GLY A 21 -8.58 59.27 30.55
C GLY A 21 -7.91 58.46 29.44
N ASP A 22 -8.73 57.76 28.67
CA ASP A 22 -8.71 57.60 27.21
C ASP A 22 -7.40 57.57 26.39
N ALA A 23 -7.34 56.51 25.57
CA ALA A 23 -7.05 56.49 24.13
C ALA A 23 -5.66 56.06 23.60
N HIS A 24 -5.77 55.18 22.60
CA HIS A 24 -4.92 54.92 21.44
C HIS A 24 -3.70 54.00 21.52
N ALA A 25 -3.81 52.98 20.64
CA ALA A 25 -2.82 52.47 19.70
C ALA A 25 -1.68 51.55 20.20
N GLY A 26 -1.65 50.36 19.60
CA GLY A 26 -0.43 49.72 19.10
C GLY A 26 0.54 49.17 20.15
N GLY A 27 0.47 47.87 20.39
CA GLY A 27 1.49 47.14 21.13
C GLY A 27 1.58 45.69 20.66
N ARG A 28 2.45 45.42 19.69
CA ARG A 28 3.02 44.08 19.47
C ARG A 28 3.60 43.59 20.79
N LEU A 29 3.13 42.45 21.28
CA LEU A 29 3.82 41.68 22.30
C LEU A 29 4.15 40.30 21.73
N THR A 30 5.38 40.21 21.23
CA THR A 30 6.11 38.97 20.99
C THR A 30 6.41 38.32 22.34
N GLY A 31 5.70 37.26 22.68
CA GLY A 31 6.09 36.29 23.71
C GLY A 31 6.24 34.90 23.06
N PRO A 32 7.17 34.05 23.53
CA PRO A 32 7.25 32.67 23.07
C PRO A 32 5.94 31.98 23.46
N VAL A 33 5.26 31.39 22.48
CA VAL A 33 4.09 30.54 22.73
C VAL A 33 4.62 29.22 23.30
N GLU A 34 4.71 29.12 24.62
CA GLU A 34 4.89 27.84 25.32
C GLU A 34 3.58 27.06 25.24
N GLY A 35 3.48 26.15 24.27
CA GLY A 35 2.46 25.10 24.26
C GLY A 35 2.88 23.95 25.19
N PRO A 36 2.00 23.41 26.05
CA PRO A 36 2.33 22.28 26.90
C PRO A 36 2.21 20.95 26.15
N MET A 37 3.03 20.02 26.62
CA MET A 37 3.49 18.78 25.98
C MET A 37 2.39 17.71 25.83
N PRO A 38 2.52 16.77 24.86
CA PRO A 38 2.00 15.43 25.05
C PRO A 38 2.69 14.78 26.26
N ALA A 39 1.92 14.09 27.09
CA ALA A 39 2.46 13.41 28.25
C ALA A 39 3.39 12.28 27.75
N ALA A 40 4.70 12.48 27.89
CA ALA A 40 5.68 11.42 27.74
C ALA A 40 5.33 10.31 28.74
N THR A 41 4.98 9.14 28.22
CA THR A 41 4.87 7.91 29.01
C THR A 41 6.22 7.72 29.70
N LYS A 42 6.21 7.67 31.03
CA LYS A 42 7.44 7.52 31.83
C LYS A 42 8.03 6.13 31.54
N ALA A 43 8.99 6.06 30.62
CA ALA A 43 9.79 4.86 30.41
C ALA A 43 10.48 4.45 31.73
N PRO A 44 10.65 3.14 32.02
CA PRO A 44 11.32 2.70 33.22
C PRO A 44 12.75 3.25 33.29
N GLU A 45 13.10 3.85 34.44
CA GLU A 45 14.42 4.41 34.74
C GLU A 45 15.49 3.31 34.87
N THR A 46 15.90 2.76 33.73
CA THR A 46 17.23 2.15 33.50
C THR A 46 17.58 2.35 32.03
N SER A 47 17.70 3.59 31.56
CA SER A 47 18.26 3.83 30.22
C SER A 47 19.77 3.58 30.31
N GLN A 48 20.23 2.41 29.85
CA GLN A 48 21.62 2.31 29.41
C GLN A 48 21.86 3.41 28.38
N GLU A 49 22.97 4.13 28.51
CA GLU A 49 23.33 5.17 27.56
C GLU A 49 23.60 4.50 26.21
N ILE A 50 22.83 4.87 25.17
CA ILE A 50 23.01 4.34 23.82
C ILE A 50 24.16 5.10 23.15
N ALA A 51 25.26 4.40 22.90
CA ALA A 51 26.40 4.92 22.16
C ALA A 51 26.23 4.63 20.66
N ARG A 52 25.93 5.68 19.88
CA ARG A 52 25.66 5.57 18.45
C ARG A 52 26.91 5.75 17.60
N PHE A 53 27.05 4.90 16.60
CA PHE A 53 28.16 4.94 15.65
C PHE A 53 27.62 4.80 14.23
N ALA A 54 28.26 5.49 13.28
CA ALA A 54 27.90 5.38 11.87
C ALA A 54 29.12 5.25 10.97
N LEU A 55 29.04 4.31 10.04
CA LEU A 55 29.94 4.17 8.90
C LEU A 55 29.19 4.54 7.63
N VAL A 56 29.46 5.73 7.11
CA VAL A 56 28.81 6.26 5.90
C VAL A 56 29.78 6.19 4.73
N ILE A 57 29.40 5.46 3.69
CA ILE A 57 30.19 5.26 2.48
C ILE A 57 29.41 5.78 1.29
N ALA A 58 29.96 6.73 0.55
CA ALA A 58 29.31 7.33 -0.60
C ALA A 58 30.30 7.48 -1.75
N ASN A 59 29.97 6.94 -2.92
CA ASN A 59 30.87 6.94 -4.06
C ASN A 59 30.14 7.25 -5.38
N ASN A 60 30.58 8.34 -6.03
CA ASN A 60 30.07 8.74 -7.34
C ASN A 60 30.71 7.95 -8.50
N GLU A 61 31.88 7.34 -8.27
CA GLU A 61 32.68 6.72 -9.33
C GLU A 61 32.14 5.34 -9.78
N THR A 62 32.31 5.05 -11.07
CA THR A 62 32.06 3.74 -11.69
C THR A 62 33.33 2.91 -11.78
N LEU A 63 33.19 1.58 -11.89
CA LEU A 63 34.33 0.69 -12.17
C LEU A 63 34.68 0.70 -13.66
N GLY A 64 35.58 1.60 -14.05
CA GLY A 64 36.23 1.65 -15.35
C GLY A 64 35.32 2.09 -16.51
N ASP A 65 35.92 2.20 -17.70
CA ASP A 65 35.28 2.64 -18.95
C ASP A 65 34.34 1.57 -19.56
N LYS A 66 33.50 0.90 -18.75
CA LYS A 66 32.40 0.10 -19.28
C LYS A 66 31.48 1.04 -20.06
N GLN A 67 31.46 0.90 -21.38
CA GLN A 67 30.69 1.74 -22.30
C GLN A 67 29.21 1.80 -21.87
N GLY A 68 28.79 2.96 -21.35
CA GLY A 68 27.39 3.28 -21.07
C GLY A 68 27.03 3.65 -19.64
N ILE A 69 27.85 3.34 -18.63
CA ILE A 69 27.55 3.69 -17.22
C ILE A 69 28.21 5.03 -16.90
N LYS A 70 27.40 6.06 -16.65
CA LYS A 70 27.87 7.39 -16.24
C LYS A 70 28.11 7.42 -14.72
N PRO A 71 29.12 8.17 -14.24
CA PRO A 71 29.25 8.48 -12.82
C PRO A 71 27.97 9.12 -12.26
N LEU A 72 27.69 8.82 -11.00
CA LEU A 72 26.65 9.48 -10.22
C LEU A 72 27.05 10.92 -9.92
N ARG A 73 26.06 11.74 -9.62
CA ARG A 73 26.24 13.17 -9.36
C ARG A 73 26.05 13.55 -7.89
N TYR A 74 25.27 12.77 -7.13
CA TYR A 74 24.77 13.17 -5.82
C TYR A 74 24.93 12.10 -4.73
N ALA A 75 25.61 10.97 -4.99
CA ALA A 75 25.83 9.98 -3.92
C ALA A 75 26.68 10.56 -2.78
N ASP A 76 27.61 11.48 -3.09
CA ASP A 76 28.36 12.25 -2.09
C ASP A 76 27.47 13.21 -1.27
N ASP A 77 26.50 13.90 -1.90
CA ASP A 77 25.49 14.69 -1.17
C ASP A 77 24.63 13.82 -0.24
N ASP A 78 24.22 12.64 -0.71
CA ASP A 78 23.43 11.67 0.06
C ASP A 78 24.20 11.16 1.29
N GLY A 79 25.48 10.78 1.09
CA GLY A 79 26.38 10.43 2.20
C GLY A 79 26.59 11.59 3.17
N ALA A 80 26.65 12.83 2.68
CA ALA A 80 26.75 14.03 3.51
C ALA A 80 25.52 14.20 4.41
N ARG A 81 24.33 14.14 3.82
CA ARG A 81 23.04 14.33 4.51
C ARG A 81 22.80 13.23 5.55
N MET A 82 23.17 11.98 5.23
CA MET A 82 23.12 10.88 6.20
C MET A 82 24.11 11.09 7.35
N ALA A 83 25.35 11.51 7.06
CA ALA A 83 26.33 11.82 8.09
C ALA A 83 25.91 12.98 9.00
N GLU A 84 25.28 14.04 8.46
CA GLU A 84 24.73 15.13 9.26
C GLU A 84 23.62 14.66 10.18
N LEU A 85 22.65 13.88 9.68
CA LEU A 85 21.57 13.32 10.51
C LEU A 85 22.13 12.53 11.70
N TRP A 86 23.08 11.63 11.47
CA TRP A 86 23.66 10.82 12.55
C TRP A 86 24.50 11.65 13.52
N ARG A 87 25.24 12.66 13.05
CA ARG A 87 25.93 13.61 13.94
C ARG A 87 24.96 14.45 14.77
N GLU A 88 23.83 14.87 14.21
CA GLU A 88 22.77 15.56 14.94
C GLU A 88 22.25 14.69 16.10
N LEU A 89 22.16 13.38 15.89
CA LEU A 89 21.75 12.38 16.88
C LEU A 89 22.85 12.03 17.91
N GLY A 90 24.00 12.71 17.84
CA GLY A 90 25.13 12.49 18.75
C GLY A 90 26.00 11.29 18.38
N ALA A 91 25.81 10.69 17.20
CA ALA A 91 26.60 9.55 16.77
C ALA A 91 28.02 9.94 16.39
N ASP A 92 28.94 9.00 16.62
CA ASP A 92 30.30 9.10 16.13
C ASP A 92 30.40 8.53 14.70
N VAL A 93 30.74 9.39 13.74
CA VAL A 93 30.59 9.11 12.30
C VAL A 93 31.93 9.08 11.57
N GLU A 94 32.23 7.96 10.93
CA GLU A 94 33.26 7.84 9.89
C GLU A 94 32.61 8.04 8.50
N LEU A 95 32.98 9.12 7.81
CA LEU A 95 32.47 9.47 6.49
C LEU A 95 33.53 9.19 5.42
N LEU A 96 33.20 8.32 4.47
CA LEU A 96 34.02 7.99 3.33
C LEU A 96 33.34 8.44 2.04
N THR A 97 33.81 9.55 1.46
CA THR A 97 33.33 10.09 0.19
C THR A 97 34.33 11.05 -0.43
N VAL A 98 34.19 11.30 -1.73
CA VAL A 98 34.90 12.36 -2.45
C VAL A 98 33.86 13.38 -2.90
N PHE A 99 33.87 14.55 -2.26
CA PHE A 99 32.93 15.61 -2.57
C PHE A 99 33.24 16.28 -3.91
N ASP A 100 32.21 16.47 -4.72
CA ASP A 100 32.29 17.33 -5.88
C ASP A 100 32.37 18.83 -5.49
N GLN A 101 32.57 19.71 -6.46
CA GLN A 101 32.74 21.15 -6.17
C GLN A 101 31.50 21.77 -5.50
N SER A 102 30.30 21.33 -5.89
CA SER A 102 29.04 21.84 -5.37
C SER A 102 28.78 21.32 -3.95
N SER A 103 29.06 20.05 -3.69
CA SER A 103 28.97 19.42 -2.37
C SER A 103 29.99 19.99 -1.39
N GLN A 104 31.21 20.30 -1.85
CA GLN A 104 32.21 21.00 -1.03
C GLN A 104 31.74 22.37 -0.54
N ALA A 105 31.03 23.11 -1.38
CA ALA A 105 30.49 24.41 -1.01
C ALA A 105 29.32 24.29 -0.01
N ARG A 106 28.53 23.21 -0.12
CA ARG A 106 27.35 22.94 0.72
C ARG A 106 27.67 22.34 2.08
N PHE A 107 28.70 21.49 2.15
CA PHE A 107 29.08 20.73 3.35
C PHE A 107 30.53 20.98 3.80
N PRO A 108 30.96 22.24 4.01
CA PRO A 108 32.36 22.59 4.24
C PRO A 108 32.96 21.95 5.51
N GLU A 109 32.13 21.67 6.52
CA GLU A 109 32.59 21.00 7.75
C GLU A 109 32.84 19.51 7.54
N LEU A 110 32.04 18.84 6.70
CA LEU A 110 32.22 17.43 6.40
C LEU A 110 33.48 17.19 5.56
N VAL A 111 33.78 18.09 4.62
CA VAL A 111 34.99 18.04 3.76
C VAL A 111 36.27 17.89 4.60
N LYS A 112 36.35 18.52 5.77
CA LYS A 112 37.52 18.47 6.66
C LYS A 112 37.77 17.08 7.25
N SER A 113 36.72 16.28 7.38
CA SER A 113 36.74 14.96 8.04
C SER A 113 36.58 13.78 7.08
N ALA A 114 36.05 14.00 5.88
CA ALA A 114 35.81 12.94 4.91
C ALA A 114 37.12 12.29 4.44
N GLN A 115 37.08 10.97 4.26
CA GLN A 115 38.17 10.19 3.67
C GLN A 115 37.74 9.66 2.30
N GLN A 116 38.71 9.35 1.44
CA GLN A 116 38.41 8.70 0.17
C GLN A 116 37.73 7.33 0.42
N PRO A 117 36.67 6.97 -0.32
CA PRO A 117 35.99 5.68 -0.19
C PRO A 117 36.77 4.59 -0.94
N SER A 118 38.04 4.36 -0.59
CA SER A 118 38.84 3.23 -1.09
C SER A 118 38.88 2.10 -0.07
N LYS A 119 39.23 0.88 -0.48
CA LYS A 119 39.23 -0.29 0.42
C LYS A 119 40.18 -0.10 1.60
N ALA A 120 41.38 0.43 1.36
CA ALA A 120 42.36 0.69 2.41
C ALA A 120 41.87 1.74 3.43
N LYS A 121 41.14 2.76 2.97
CA LYS A 121 40.58 3.80 3.85
C LYS A 121 39.37 3.31 4.61
N LEU A 122 38.53 2.48 3.98
CA LEU A 122 37.42 1.78 4.63
C LEU A 122 37.94 0.89 5.76
N ASP A 123 38.95 0.06 5.50
CA ASP A 123 39.52 -0.83 6.51
C ASP A 123 40.09 -0.01 7.69
N ALA A 124 40.82 1.07 7.42
CA ALA A 124 41.35 1.94 8.46
C ALA A 124 40.26 2.67 9.26
N ALA A 125 39.17 3.10 8.61
CA ALA A 125 38.02 3.73 9.27
C ALA A 125 37.26 2.72 10.14
N TRP A 126 37.06 1.51 9.63
CA TRP A 126 36.43 0.43 10.37
C TRP A 126 37.22 0.05 11.62
N GLU A 127 38.55 -0.07 11.55
CA GLU A 127 39.40 -0.31 12.72
C GLU A 127 39.22 0.77 13.81
N ARG A 128 39.20 2.06 13.41
CA ARG A 128 38.99 3.18 14.35
C ARG A 128 37.60 3.18 14.96
N LEU A 129 36.56 2.94 14.15
CA LEU A 129 35.18 2.89 14.60
C LEU A 129 34.98 1.73 15.57
N ARG A 130 35.46 0.53 15.22
CA ARG A 130 35.39 -0.66 16.05
C ARG A 130 36.10 -0.49 17.39
N GLY A 131 37.27 0.14 17.42
CA GLY A 131 37.98 0.43 18.67
C GLY A 131 37.18 1.31 19.63
N ARG A 132 36.44 2.31 19.10
CA ARG A 132 35.58 3.19 19.90
C ARG A 132 34.28 2.51 20.33
N MET A 133 33.69 1.70 19.45
CA MET A 133 32.54 0.86 19.80
C MET A 133 32.89 -0.13 20.92
N GLN A 134 34.05 -0.79 20.84
CA GLN A 134 34.51 -1.68 21.91
C GLN A 134 34.72 -0.91 23.22
N ALA A 135 35.32 0.28 23.17
CA ALA A 135 35.49 1.10 24.37
C ALA A 135 34.15 1.53 25.00
N ALA A 136 33.13 1.81 24.18
CA ALA A 136 31.78 2.11 24.67
C ALA A 136 31.10 0.89 25.29
N ALA A 137 31.19 -0.28 24.63
CA ALA A 137 30.69 -1.55 25.16
C ALA A 137 31.39 -1.92 26.48
N ASP A 138 32.72 -1.77 26.57
CA ASP A 138 33.50 -2.02 27.78
C ASP A 138 33.13 -1.04 28.92
N ALA A 139 32.62 0.15 28.58
CA ALA A 139 32.07 1.12 29.53
C ALA A 139 30.61 0.82 29.94
N GLY A 140 29.99 -0.22 29.39
CA GLY A 140 28.63 -0.67 29.72
C GLY A 140 27.50 0.05 28.95
N ALA A 141 27.85 0.84 27.92
CA ALA A 141 26.89 1.44 27.01
C ALA A 141 26.31 0.39 26.06
N GLU A 142 25.06 0.58 25.66
CA GLU A 142 24.46 -0.18 24.55
C GLU A 142 24.96 0.42 23.23
N VAL A 143 25.50 -0.42 22.35
CA VAL A 143 26.19 0.06 21.14
C VAL A 143 25.32 -0.15 19.90
N GLU A 144 25.04 0.95 19.21
CA GLU A 144 24.28 0.95 17.96
C GLU A 144 25.21 1.33 16.79
N LEU A 145 25.23 0.51 15.74
CA LEU A 145 25.99 0.76 14.52
C LEU A 145 25.05 0.89 13.32
N MET A 146 25.15 2.01 12.62
CA MET A 146 24.62 2.13 11.26
C MET A 146 25.73 2.03 10.22
N ILE A 147 25.50 1.22 9.18
CA ILE A 147 26.31 1.15 7.97
C ILE A 147 25.43 1.60 6.81
N TYR A 148 25.79 2.72 6.19
CA TYR A 148 25.08 3.27 5.05
C TYR A 148 25.98 3.32 3.83
N TYR A 149 25.45 2.88 2.70
CA TYR A 149 26.12 2.98 1.41
C TYR A 149 25.23 3.68 0.39
N ALA A 150 25.80 4.64 -0.34
CA ALA A 150 25.23 5.21 -1.56
C ALA A 150 26.23 5.12 -2.73
N GLY A 151 25.79 4.59 -3.87
CA GLY A 151 26.65 4.50 -5.05
C GLY A 151 26.21 3.44 -6.06
N HIS A 152 27.15 2.98 -6.87
CA HIS A 152 26.87 1.91 -7.83
C HIS A 152 27.03 0.51 -7.19
N GLY A 153 26.11 -0.39 -7.54
CA GLY A 153 26.25 -1.82 -7.33
C GLY A 153 26.32 -2.55 -8.67
N ASP A 154 27.14 -3.60 -8.74
CA ASP A 154 27.28 -4.45 -9.92
C ASP A 154 27.49 -5.91 -9.49
N VAL A 155 27.45 -6.85 -10.44
CA VAL A 155 27.59 -8.28 -10.18
C VAL A 155 28.91 -8.78 -10.76
N GLY A 156 29.66 -9.51 -9.95
CA GLY A 156 30.92 -10.14 -10.35
C GLY A 156 30.72 -11.28 -11.34
N PRO A 157 31.79 -11.74 -12.02
CA PRO A 157 31.73 -12.91 -12.91
C PRO A 157 31.27 -14.20 -12.21
N ASP A 158 31.41 -14.26 -10.90
CA ASP A 158 30.97 -15.34 -10.02
C ASP A 158 29.48 -15.23 -9.62
N GLY A 159 28.76 -14.23 -10.12
CA GLY A 159 27.35 -14.00 -9.84
C GLY A 159 27.09 -13.30 -8.51
N GLN A 160 28.12 -12.90 -7.76
CA GLN A 160 27.98 -12.20 -6.49
C GLN A 160 27.91 -10.68 -6.68
N GLY A 161 26.96 -10.02 -6.01
CA GLY A 161 26.93 -8.56 -6.00
C GLY A 161 28.10 -7.95 -5.23
N PHE A 162 28.55 -6.79 -5.67
CA PHE A 162 29.52 -5.94 -4.98
C PHE A 162 29.14 -4.47 -5.17
N LEU A 163 29.65 -3.62 -4.27
CA LEU A 163 29.46 -2.17 -4.31
C LEU A 163 30.76 -1.50 -4.75
N THR A 164 30.67 -0.46 -5.58
CA THR A 164 31.85 0.22 -6.12
C THR A 164 32.47 1.15 -5.07
N LEU A 165 33.79 1.15 -5.02
CA LEU A 165 34.60 2.07 -4.23
C LEU A 165 35.51 2.86 -5.18
N ALA A 166 36.11 3.93 -4.67
CA ALA A 166 37.05 4.75 -5.44
C ALA A 166 38.27 3.94 -5.88
N ASN A 167 38.94 4.41 -6.93
CA ASN A 167 40.15 3.79 -7.50
C ASN A 167 39.96 2.37 -8.05
N GLY A 168 38.73 1.97 -8.38
CA GLY A 168 38.45 0.63 -8.89
C GLY A 168 38.30 -0.45 -7.81
N ASP A 169 38.35 -0.05 -6.53
CA ASP A 169 38.13 -0.96 -5.40
C ASP A 169 36.67 -1.41 -5.31
N LYS A 170 36.42 -2.45 -4.50
CA LYS A 170 35.09 -3.01 -4.28
C LYS A 170 34.85 -3.26 -2.81
N LEU A 171 33.63 -3.01 -2.37
CA LEU A 171 33.10 -3.57 -1.13
C LEU A 171 32.33 -4.84 -1.50
N THR A 172 32.86 -5.99 -1.10
CA THR A 172 32.28 -7.30 -1.43
C THR A 172 31.35 -7.79 -0.34
N ARG A 173 30.52 -8.79 -0.68
CA ARG A 173 29.70 -9.51 0.29
C ARG A 173 30.53 -10.04 1.47
N ALA A 174 31.70 -10.61 1.18
CA ALA A 174 32.58 -11.15 2.21
C ALA A 174 33.09 -10.06 3.17
N ASP A 175 33.38 -8.86 2.65
CA ASP A 175 33.73 -7.72 3.49
C ASP A 175 32.57 -7.32 4.42
N LEU A 176 31.33 -7.23 3.91
CA LEU A 176 30.18 -6.88 4.74
C LEU A 176 29.94 -7.91 5.85
N PHE A 177 29.80 -9.19 5.50
CA PHE A 177 29.38 -10.21 6.47
C PHE A 177 30.51 -10.69 7.38
N THR A 178 31.70 -10.91 6.83
CA THR A 178 32.82 -11.46 7.60
C THR A 178 33.59 -10.36 8.32
N THR A 179 33.85 -9.24 7.64
CA THR A 179 34.72 -8.19 8.19
C THR A 179 33.92 -7.16 8.98
N LEU A 180 32.86 -6.56 8.42
CA LEU A 180 32.10 -5.52 9.11
C LEU A 180 31.19 -6.13 10.18
N LEU A 181 30.16 -6.89 9.77
CA LEU A 181 29.20 -7.48 10.70
C LEU A 181 29.81 -8.56 11.60
N GLY A 182 30.70 -9.39 11.05
CA GLY A 182 31.35 -10.48 11.79
C GLY A 182 32.34 -10.03 12.87
N SER A 183 32.82 -8.78 12.83
CA SER A 183 33.68 -8.20 13.87
C SER A 183 33.04 -7.03 14.62
N SER A 184 31.77 -6.73 14.36
CA SER A 184 31.05 -5.65 15.04
C SER A 184 30.76 -6.03 16.49
N PRO A 185 31.17 -5.23 17.49
CA PRO A 185 30.78 -5.43 18.87
C PRO A 185 29.41 -4.80 19.20
N ALA A 186 28.72 -4.23 18.20
CA ALA A 186 27.45 -3.54 18.41
C ALA A 186 26.34 -4.50 18.80
N ASP A 187 25.52 -4.07 19.76
CA ASP A 187 24.28 -4.75 20.16
C ASP A 187 23.27 -4.72 19.02
N HIS A 188 23.19 -3.61 18.29
CA HIS A 188 22.31 -3.42 17.14
C HIS A 188 23.08 -2.96 15.91
N ASN A 189 22.88 -3.63 14.78
CA ASN A 189 23.47 -3.25 13.50
C ASN A 189 22.37 -2.92 12.48
N HIS A 190 22.45 -1.75 11.85
CA HIS A 190 21.53 -1.29 10.81
C HIS A 190 22.28 -1.12 9.49
N VAL A 191 21.94 -1.91 8.48
CA VAL A 191 22.58 -1.84 7.15
C VAL A 191 21.61 -1.23 6.14
N ILE A 192 22.02 -0.13 5.53
CA ILE A 192 21.22 0.59 4.52
C ILE A 192 22.03 0.71 3.23
N VAL A 193 21.47 0.27 2.11
CA VAL A 193 22.16 0.30 0.81
C VAL A 193 21.29 0.96 -0.26
N ASP A 194 21.68 2.16 -0.66
CA ASP A 194 21.17 2.88 -1.83
C ASP A 194 22.06 2.59 -3.05
N ALA A 195 21.80 1.47 -3.70
CA ALA A 195 22.53 1.07 -4.91
C ALA A 195 21.67 0.20 -5.80
N CYS A 196 21.86 0.32 -7.12
CA CYS A 196 21.34 -0.66 -8.07
C CYS A 196 21.83 -2.06 -7.68
N ARG A 197 20.94 -3.07 -7.73
CA ARG A 197 21.28 -4.47 -7.41
C ARG A 197 21.79 -4.69 -5.96
N SER A 198 21.43 -3.82 -5.02
CA SER A 198 21.74 -3.94 -3.58
C SER A 198 21.30 -5.30 -2.98
N GLU A 199 20.20 -5.85 -3.46
CA GLU A 199 19.76 -7.21 -3.11
C GLU A 199 20.80 -8.25 -3.50
N GLN A 200 21.33 -8.27 -4.74
CA GLN A 200 22.34 -9.25 -5.12
C GLN A 200 23.67 -9.11 -4.33
N PHE A 201 23.90 -7.96 -3.68
CA PHE A 201 25.01 -7.76 -2.76
C PHE A 201 24.74 -8.40 -1.38
N VAL A 202 23.52 -8.23 -0.83
CA VAL A 202 23.12 -8.75 0.49
C VAL A 202 22.52 -10.16 0.45
N LEU A 203 22.13 -10.68 -0.71
CA LEU A 203 21.57 -12.02 -0.98
C LEU A 203 22.57 -12.96 -1.70
N SER A 204 22.71 -14.23 -1.28
CA SER A 204 23.70 -15.19 -1.83
C SER A 204 23.11 -16.15 -2.88
N ARG A 205 22.83 -15.73 -4.12
CA ARG A 205 22.13 -16.62 -5.08
C ARG A 205 22.88 -17.95 -5.22
N GLY A 206 22.21 -19.05 -4.90
CA GLY A 206 22.71 -20.40 -5.17
C GLY A 206 22.85 -20.63 -6.68
N GLU A 207 23.34 -21.80 -7.07
CA GLU A 207 23.69 -22.12 -8.47
C GLU A 207 22.62 -21.68 -9.50
N TRP A 208 23.06 -20.75 -10.35
CA TRP A 208 22.52 -20.24 -11.62
C TRP A 208 21.08 -20.60 -12.04
N GLN A 209 20.18 -19.60 -12.07
CA GLN A 209 18.99 -19.55 -12.94
C GLN A 209 18.72 -18.09 -13.44
N SER A 210 18.19 -18.01 -14.66
CA SER A 210 18.14 -16.86 -15.59
C SER A 210 17.71 -15.47 -15.07
N ASP A 211 18.26 -14.44 -15.72
CA ASP A 211 18.20 -12.99 -15.42
C ASP A 211 16.82 -12.28 -15.57
N ARG A 212 15.71 -12.96 -15.35
CA ARG A 212 14.40 -12.29 -15.25
C ARG A 212 13.72 -12.75 -13.98
N GLY A 213 13.82 -11.93 -12.94
CA GLY A 213 13.24 -12.27 -11.64
C GLY A 213 11.71 -12.29 -11.69
N PRO A 214 11.07 -12.94 -10.72
CA PRO A 214 9.62 -13.08 -10.66
C PRO A 214 8.96 -11.80 -10.16
N ALA A 215 7.85 -11.39 -10.79
CA ALA A 215 7.10 -10.15 -10.57
C ALA A 215 6.48 -9.94 -9.16
N ASP A 216 6.88 -10.70 -8.14
CA ASP A 216 6.37 -10.62 -6.77
C ASP A 216 7.57 -10.72 -5.81
N TYR A 217 8.30 -9.61 -5.71
CA TYR A 217 9.67 -9.55 -5.15
C TYR A 217 9.72 -9.48 -3.61
N GLY A 218 8.69 -8.96 -2.93
CA GLY A 218 8.75 -8.70 -1.48
C GLY A 218 8.77 -9.95 -0.58
N ALA A 219 7.95 -10.96 -0.88
CA ALA A 219 7.88 -12.18 -0.06
C ALA A 219 9.04 -13.15 -0.31
N GLY A 220 9.53 -13.23 -1.55
CA GLY A 220 10.61 -14.13 -1.94
C GLY A 220 11.98 -13.69 -1.42
N VAL A 221 12.22 -12.38 -1.31
CA VAL A 221 13.46 -11.82 -0.75
C VAL A 221 13.56 -12.05 0.76
N ARG A 222 12.45 -11.93 1.51
CA ARG A 222 12.43 -12.11 2.98
C ARG A 222 12.66 -13.55 3.43
N ASP A 223 11.90 -14.50 2.89
CA ASP A 223 12.07 -15.94 3.17
C ASP A 223 13.50 -16.40 2.81
N TYR A 224 14.11 -15.73 1.82
CA TYR A 224 15.47 -15.98 1.37
C TYR A 224 16.55 -15.30 2.25
N LEU A 225 16.29 -14.09 2.76
CA LEU A 225 17.12 -13.41 3.78
C LEU A 225 17.22 -14.24 5.07
N ASP A 226 16.20 -15.03 5.39
CA ASP A 226 16.17 -15.88 6.58
C ASP A 226 16.93 -17.20 6.45
N GLY A 227 17.22 -17.63 5.22
CA GLY A 227 17.88 -18.90 4.91
C GLY A 227 19.41 -18.85 4.82
N ASN A 228 20.02 -17.68 4.60
CA ASN A 228 21.47 -17.54 4.36
C ASN A 228 22.10 -16.33 5.07
N HIS A 229 23.39 -16.43 5.43
CA HIS A 229 24.35 -15.44 6.00
C HIS A 229 23.86 -14.44 7.08
N LEU A 230 22.77 -13.71 6.87
CA LEU A 230 22.12 -12.89 7.89
C LEU A 230 21.53 -13.71 9.06
N GLY A 231 21.27 -15.00 8.85
CA GLY A 231 20.94 -15.93 9.94
C GLY A 231 22.05 -16.03 11.01
N ALA A 232 23.31 -15.72 10.65
CA ALA A 232 24.44 -15.67 11.57
C ALA A 232 24.59 -14.32 12.30
N HIS A 233 23.83 -13.30 11.91
CA HIS A 233 23.86 -11.95 12.50
C HIS A 233 22.44 -11.55 12.92
N PRO A 234 21.89 -12.17 13.99
CA PRO A 234 20.50 -11.98 14.37
C PRO A 234 20.18 -10.55 14.79
N ASN A 235 21.15 -9.81 15.30
CA ASN A 235 21.02 -8.41 15.69
C ASN A 235 21.15 -7.40 14.53
N THR A 236 21.14 -7.86 13.28
CA THR A 236 21.28 -7.00 12.10
C THR A 236 19.96 -6.83 11.35
N GLY A 237 19.48 -5.59 11.27
CA GLY A 237 18.40 -5.20 10.38
C GLY A 237 18.92 -4.54 9.11
N VAL A 238 18.17 -4.65 8.01
CA VAL A 238 18.61 -4.27 6.66
C VAL A 238 17.50 -3.52 5.91
N ILE A 239 17.87 -2.44 5.20
CA ILE A 239 17.02 -1.73 4.25
C ILE A 239 17.77 -1.60 2.92
N LEU A 240 17.14 -2.04 1.83
CA LEU A 240 17.74 -2.06 0.49
C LEU A 240 16.85 -1.34 -0.52
N ALA A 241 17.45 -0.46 -1.31
CA ALA A 241 16.79 0.15 -2.46
C ALA A 241 16.84 -0.77 -3.69
N HIS A 242 15.72 -0.92 -4.41
CA HIS A 242 15.62 -1.68 -5.65
C HIS A 242 14.92 -0.87 -6.76
N SER A 243 15.39 -1.00 -8.00
CA SER A 243 14.70 -0.52 -9.20
C SER A 243 14.71 -1.56 -10.31
N GLN A 244 13.60 -1.68 -11.05
CA GLN A 244 13.43 -2.68 -12.12
C GLN A 244 14.36 -2.42 -13.33
N ASP A 245 14.71 -1.15 -13.57
CA ASP A 245 15.48 -0.72 -14.76
C ASP A 245 16.98 -0.53 -14.52
N GLN A 246 17.49 -0.89 -13.33
CA GLN A 246 18.92 -0.86 -13.00
C GLN A 246 19.62 0.50 -13.22
N GLN A 247 18.86 1.59 -13.23
CA GLN A 247 19.39 2.95 -13.19
C GLN A 247 19.19 3.52 -11.78
N THR A 248 20.22 4.18 -11.26
CA THR A 248 20.12 4.92 -10.00
C THR A 248 19.26 6.15 -10.26
N HIS A 249 18.13 6.28 -9.54
CA HIS A 249 17.21 7.40 -9.69
C HIS A 249 17.71 8.60 -8.87
N GLU A 250 18.66 9.34 -9.45
CA GLU A 250 19.06 10.65 -8.98
C GLU A 250 18.09 11.71 -9.49
N TRP A 251 17.66 12.64 -8.62
CA TRP A 251 16.77 13.72 -9.01
C TRP A 251 17.42 15.10 -8.82
N GLU A 252 17.54 15.87 -9.91
CA GLU A 252 18.16 17.21 -9.91
C GLU A 252 17.48 18.15 -8.90
N ARG A 253 16.17 18.01 -8.67
CA ARG A 253 15.41 18.88 -7.75
C ARG A 253 15.85 18.74 -6.29
N TRP A 254 16.22 17.54 -5.87
CA TRP A 254 16.71 17.28 -4.52
C TRP A 254 18.23 17.24 -4.42
N GLN A 255 18.93 17.15 -5.55
CA GLN A 255 20.37 16.98 -5.62
C GLN A 255 20.80 15.77 -4.76
N GLY A 256 20.10 14.65 -4.98
CA GLY A 256 20.22 13.41 -4.21
C GLY A 256 19.44 12.26 -4.86
N GLY A 257 19.67 11.06 -4.36
CA GLY A 257 18.89 9.87 -4.66
C GLY A 257 17.49 9.94 -4.05
N ILE A 258 16.49 9.48 -4.80
CA ILE A 258 15.09 9.48 -4.36
C ILE A 258 14.93 8.67 -3.07
N PHE A 259 15.49 7.45 -3.03
CA PHE A 259 15.45 6.58 -1.86
C PHE A 259 16.04 7.24 -0.62
N THR A 260 17.25 7.79 -0.73
CA THR A 260 17.92 8.43 0.41
C THR A 260 17.12 9.63 0.90
N HIS A 261 16.50 10.41 0.03
CA HIS A 261 15.64 11.52 0.43
C HIS A 261 14.40 11.05 1.23
N GLU A 262 13.72 10.00 0.77
CA GLU A 262 12.56 9.43 1.47
C GLU A 262 12.95 8.80 2.81
N LEU A 263 14.07 8.09 2.82
CA LEU A 263 14.65 7.52 4.02
C LEU A 263 14.96 8.59 5.06
N LEU A 264 15.64 9.68 4.67
CA LEU A 264 15.94 10.80 5.56
C LEU A 264 14.66 11.49 6.08
N SER A 265 13.63 11.59 5.23
CA SER A 265 12.33 12.15 5.62
C SER A 265 11.65 11.30 6.70
N GLY A 266 11.68 9.97 6.52
CA GLY A 266 11.13 9.01 7.48
C GLY A 266 11.93 8.99 8.79
N LEU A 267 13.26 8.86 8.70
CA LEU A 267 14.17 8.82 9.85
C LEU A 267 14.13 10.12 10.67
N ARG A 268 13.86 11.28 10.08
CA ARG A 268 13.68 12.53 10.85
C ARG A 268 12.39 12.57 11.67
N GLY A 269 11.52 11.56 11.56
CA GLY A 269 10.27 11.43 12.31
C GLY A 269 9.03 11.32 11.41
N GLY A 270 9.16 11.55 10.10
CA GLY A 270 8.01 11.44 9.18
C GLY A 270 7.37 10.05 9.11
N ALA A 271 8.15 9.01 9.45
CA ALA A 271 7.67 7.63 9.47
C ALA A 271 7.02 7.22 10.80
N ASP A 272 7.34 7.92 11.90
CA ASP A 272 6.87 7.61 13.27
C ASP A 272 5.36 7.82 13.34
N LEU A 273 4.63 6.73 13.13
CA LEU A 273 3.19 6.72 12.96
C LEU A 273 2.50 6.63 14.32
N ASN A 274 3.07 5.79 15.19
CA ASN A 274 2.52 5.64 16.52
C ASN A 274 2.97 6.78 17.43
N GLY A 275 3.92 7.65 17.08
CA GLY A 275 4.29 8.85 17.83
C GLY A 275 5.09 8.60 19.12
N ASP A 276 5.73 7.44 19.27
CA ASP A 276 6.47 7.07 20.48
C ASP A 276 7.93 7.54 20.49
N GLY A 277 8.39 8.16 19.39
CA GLY A 277 9.76 8.63 19.25
C GLY A 277 10.71 7.60 18.65
N ALA A 278 10.26 6.38 18.37
CA ALA A 278 11.07 5.28 17.88
C ALA A 278 10.58 4.85 16.49
N VAL A 279 11.36 5.20 15.46
CA VAL A 279 11.04 4.81 14.09
C VAL A 279 11.34 3.32 13.93
N GLU A 280 10.30 2.51 13.75
CA GLU A 280 10.44 1.08 13.47
C GLU A 280 10.74 0.80 11.99
N TYR A 281 11.34 -0.37 11.70
CA TYR A 281 11.52 -0.83 10.32
C TYR A 281 10.17 -0.91 9.57
N SER A 282 9.11 -1.34 10.26
CA SER A 282 7.77 -1.48 9.68
C SER A 282 7.21 -0.14 9.22
N GLU A 283 7.37 0.89 10.03
CA GLU A 283 6.97 2.28 9.77
C GLU A 283 7.77 2.89 8.64
N LEU A 284 9.10 2.77 8.69
CA LEU A 284 9.96 3.34 7.67
C LEU A 284 9.70 2.71 6.30
N GLY A 285 9.47 1.39 6.24
CA GLY A 285 9.08 0.70 5.03
C GLY A 285 7.73 1.18 4.49
N ALA A 286 6.74 1.34 5.36
CA ALA A 286 5.42 1.83 4.98
C ALA A 286 5.47 3.30 4.51
N PHE A 287 6.25 4.14 5.17
CA PHE A 287 6.45 5.54 4.82
C PHE A 287 7.07 5.70 3.43
N VAL A 288 8.19 5.00 3.17
CA VAL A 288 8.85 5.05 1.86
C VAL A 288 7.96 4.45 0.77
N SER A 289 7.20 3.40 1.09
CA SER A 289 6.21 2.84 0.17
C SER A 289 5.09 3.83 -0.17
N ALA A 290 4.57 4.58 0.81
CA ALA A 290 3.58 5.63 0.59
C ALA A 290 4.16 6.77 -0.26
N ALA A 291 5.38 7.20 0.05
CA ALA A 291 6.10 8.25 -0.68
C ALA A 291 6.24 7.92 -2.18
N ASN A 292 6.46 6.66 -2.54
CA ASN A 292 6.62 6.26 -3.95
C ASN A 292 5.30 5.90 -4.66
N SER A 293 4.18 5.74 -3.95
CA SER A 293 2.99 5.08 -4.50
C SER A 293 2.28 5.87 -5.60
N GLY A 294 2.41 7.19 -5.64
CA GLY A 294 1.84 8.04 -6.69
C GLY A 294 2.69 8.12 -7.96
N VAL A 295 3.88 7.50 -7.98
CA VAL A 295 4.76 7.54 -9.16
C VAL A 295 4.20 6.60 -10.24
N ASP A 296 3.52 7.18 -11.23
CA ASP A 296 2.86 6.47 -12.33
C ASP A 296 3.83 5.74 -13.26
N ASP A 297 5.03 6.29 -13.47
CA ASP A 297 6.03 5.69 -14.36
C ASP A 297 6.75 4.53 -13.65
N PRO A 298 6.57 3.27 -14.09
CA PRO A 298 7.21 2.13 -13.45
C PRO A 298 8.73 2.18 -13.50
N SER A 299 9.31 2.88 -14.48
CA SER A 299 10.75 3.08 -14.58
C SER A 299 11.29 4.06 -13.55
N ALA A 300 10.43 4.88 -12.95
CA ALA A 300 10.78 5.87 -11.94
C ALA A 300 10.38 5.44 -10.53
N ARG A 301 9.58 4.37 -10.41
CA ARG A 301 9.04 3.87 -9.14
C ARG A 301 10.09 3.04 -8.41
N LEU A 302 10.46 3.50 -7.22
CA LEU A 302 11.36 2.77 -6.34
C LEU A 302 10.62 1.64 -5.60
N GLU A 303 11.30 0.51 -5.40
CA GLU A 303 10.88 -0.53 -4.47
C GLU A 303 11.90 -0.65 -3.34
N VAL A 304 11.43 -0.95 -2.13
CA VAL A 304 12.28 -1.06 -0.94
C VAL A 304 12.07 -2.41 -0.28
N ALA A 305 13.17 -3.11 -0.02
CA ALA A 305 13.17 -4.32 0.79
C ALA A 305 13.58 -3.95 2.23
N VAL A 306 12.69 -4.24 3.18
CA VAL A 306 12.89 -3.95 4.60
C VAL A 306 12.92 -5.26 5.40
N ARG A 307 13.93 -5.40 6.25
CA ARG A 307 14.09 -6.55 7.13
C ARG A 307 14.55 -6.11 8.52
N PRO A 308 13.71 -6.22 9.56
CA PRO A 308 14.15 -5.97 10.93
C PRO A 308 15.14 -7.05 11.41
N PRO A 309 15.87 -6.80 12.51
CA PRO A 309 16.69 -7.80 13.20
C PRO A 309 15.91 -9.09 13.52
N ARG A 310 16.59 -10.22 13.44
CA ARG A 310 16.02 -11.53 13.74
C ARG A 310 15.91 -11.72 15.25
N GLY A 311 14.67 -11.83 15.74
CA GLY A 311 14.37 -12.00 17.17
C GLY A 311 13.70 -10.78 17.79
N ASP A 312 13.72 -9.64 17.09
CA ASP A 312 12.98 -8.44 17.46
C ASP A 312 12.46 -7.74 16.20
N GLU A 313 11.27 -8.13 15.75
CA GLU A 313 10.64 -7.55 14.55
C GLU A 313 10.19 -6.09 14.74
N ARG A 314 10.12 -5.62 16.00
CA ARG A 314 9.78 -4.25 16.39
C ARG A 314 11.00 -3.44 16.82
N ALA A 315 12.21 -3.95 16.59
CA ALA A 315 13.40 -3.18 16.90
C ALA A 315 13.36 -1.86 16.12
N PRO A 316 13.52 -0.71 16.78
CA PRO A 316 13.61 0.56 16.07
C PRO A 316 14.91 0.61 15.26
N ILE A 317 14.85 1.24 14.08
CA ILE A 317 16.06 1.61 13.35
C ILE A 317 16.67 2.90 13.87
N LEU A 318 15.85 3.74 14.50
CA LEU A 318 16.29 4.99 15.10
C LEU A 318 15.34 5.39 16.24
N ILE A 319 15.92 5.74 17.38
CA ILE A 319 15.19 6.32 18.51
C ILE A 319 15.57 7.78 18.65
N HIS A 320 14.57 8.66 18.70
CA HIS A 320 14.73 10.06 19.01
C HIS A 320 14.65 10.29 20.53
N ASP A 321 15.78 10.14 21.22
CA ASP A 321 15.83 10.33 22.66
C ASP A 321 15.57 11.79 23.07
N HIS A 322 14.77 12.00 24.10
CA HIS A 322 14.51 13.33 24.67
C HIS A 322 13.96 14.34 23.64
N ILE A 323 13.01 13.94 22.79
CA ILE A 323 12.31 14.80 21.81
C ILE A 323 11.93 16.17 22.38
N GLU A 324 11.53 16.23 23.65
CA GLU A 324 11.15 17.46 24.33
C GLU A 324 12.27 18.51 24.43
N LYS A 325 13.52 18.07 24.38
CA LYS A 325 14.71 18.93 24.42
C LYS A 325 15.24 19.24 23.02
N GLN A 326 14.68 18.61 21.99
CA GLN A 326 15.10 18.78 20.62
C GLN A 326 14.34 19.93 19.95
N ARG A 327 14.84 20.36 18.80
CA ARG A 327 14.11 21.27 17.92
C ARG A 327 13.25 20.44 16.97
N VAL A 328 11.93 20.59 17.06
CA VAL A 328 11.00 19.70 16.38
C VAL A 328 9.85 20.51 15.78
N MET A 329 9.48 20.18 14.55
CA MET A 329 8.20 20.60 13.96
C MET A 329 7.13 19.60 14.37
N LEU A 330 6.05 20.07 15.00
CA LEU A 330 4.89 19.25 15.34
C LEU A 330 3.77 19.48 14.32
N LEU A 331 3.22 18.38 13.81
CA LEU A 331 2.02 18.35 12.99
C LEU A 331 0.91 17.74 13.85
N ALA A 332 0.15 18.57 14.57
CA ALA A 332 -0.80 18.14 15.61
C ALA A 332 -2.05 17.38 15.12
N GLY A 333 -2.03 16.77 13.93
CA GLY A 333 -3.08 15.93 13.35
C GLY A 333 -4.28 16.65 12.75
N ALA A 334 -4.53 17.91 13.12
CA ALA A 334 -5.47 18.78 12.39
C ALA A 334 -4.92 19.25 11.04
N VAL A 335 -3.60 19.19 10.86
CA VAL A 335 -2.88 19.72 9.70
C VAL A 335 -2.47 18.56 8.80
N ALA A 336 -3.44 18.03 8.05
CA ALA A 336 -3.15 17.10 6.97
C ALA A 336 -2.55 17.83 5.76
N GLY A 337 -1.81 17.09 4.94
CA GLY A 337 -1.33 17.59 3.65
C GLY A 337 0.16 17.39 3.42
N ARG A 338 0.59 17.87 2.26
CA ARG A 338 1.95 17.71 1.75
C ARG A 338 2.79 18.93 2.12
N TYR A 339 3.87 18.65 2.85
CA TYR A 339 4.79 19.66 3.36
C TYR A 339 6.21 19.27 3.07
N SER A 340 7.05 20.29 3.02
CA SER A 340 8.45 20.06 2.79
C SER A 340 9.33 21.09 3.46
N PHE A 341 10.52 20.64 3.83
CA PHE A 341 11.40 21.34 4.74
C PHE A 341 12.76 21.51 4.09
N GLU A 342 13.27 22.73 4.09
CA GLU A 342 14.56 23.07 3.49
C GLU A 342 15.36 23.95 4.44
N ASP A 343 16.68 23.75 4.52
CA ASP A 343 17.52 24.56 5.38
C ASP A 343 18.03 25.85 4.70
N GLY A 344 18.76 26.67 5.44
CA GLY A 344 19.37 27.91 4.93
C GLY A 344 20.38 27.74 3.79
N ARG A 345 20.84 26.52 3.51
CA ARG A 345 21.79 26.19 2.44
C ARG A 345 21.08 25.72 1.17
N GLY A 346 19.76 25.58 1.21
CA GLY A 346 18.98 24.99 0.12
C GLY A 346 19.00 23.46 0.13
N VAL A 347 19.35 22.82 1.25
CA VAL A 347 19.25 21.36 1.38
C VAL A 347 17.82 21.00 1.76
N ARG A 348 17.17 20.22 0.90
CA ARG A 348 15.86 19.64 1.20
C ARG A 348 16.00 18.59 2.29
N LEU A 349 15.53 18.89 3.49
CA LEU A 349 15.66 18.05 4.68
C LEU A 349 14.67 16.89 4.67
N ALA A 350 13.41 17.18 4.37
CA ALA A 350 12.35 16.19 4.31
C ALA A 350 11.17 16.65 3.46
N ASP A 351 10.46 15.69 2.88
CA ASP A 351 9.14 15.82 2.30
C ASP A 351 8.21 14.82 2.99
N LEU A 352 6.96 15.20 3.25
CA LEU A 352 5.97 14.33 3.88
C LEU A 352 4.58 14.68 3.40
N ASN A 353 3.68 13.70 3.34
CA ASN A 353 2.26 13.91 3.13
C ASN A 353 1.49 13.25 4.26
N HIS A 354 1.09 14.07 5.22
CA HIS A 354 0.57 13.61 6.49
C HIS A 354 -0.95 13.39 6.42
N ALA A 355 -1.41 12.24 6.93
CA ALA A 355 -2.84 11.96 7.06
C ALA A 355 -3.48 12.75 8.23
N PRO A 356 -4.77 13.11 8.12
CA PRO A 356 -5.48 13.73 9.24
C PRO A 356 -5.67 12.76 10.41
N GLY A 357 -5.83 13.30 11.62
CA GLY A 357 -6.27 12.55 12.79
C GLY A 357 -5.17 11.85 13.60
N GLN A 358 -3.91 11.95 13.18
CA GLN A 358 -2.76 11.46 13.94
C GLN A 358 -1.73 12.59 14.08
N PRO A 359 -1.09 12.80 15.24
CA PRO A 359 0.04 13.70 15.32
C PRO A 359 1.24 13.09 14.58
N ALA A 360 2.08 13.93 13.98
CA ALA A 360 3.41 13.56 13.52
C ALA A 360 4.40 14.64 13.93
N TYR A 361 5.68 14.32 13.90
CA TYR A 361 6.71 15.32 14.13
C TYR A 361 7.89 15.15 13.17
N LEU A 362 8.69 16.20 13.06
CA LEU A 362 9.91 16.19 12.28
C LEU A 362 11.03 16.89 13.04
N ARG A 363 12.12 16.17 13.30
CA ARG A 363 13.33 16.72 13.92
C ARG A 363 14.04 17.66 12.94
N LEU A 364 14.34 18.86 13.41
CA LEU A 364 14.97 19.91 12.61
C LEU A 364 16.41 20.18 13.09
N PRO A 365 17.36 20.40 12.16
CA PRO A 365 18.69 20.86 12.52
C PRO A 365 18.65 22.29 13.06
N ALA A 366 19.79 22.79 13.56
CA ALA A 366 19.94 24.21 13.86
C ALA A 366 19.93 25.06 12.57
N GLY A 367 19.61 26.35 12.69
CA GLY A 367 19.61 27.28 11.54
C GLY A 367 18.23 27.60 10.98
N PRO A 368 18.12 28.51 10.00
CA PRO A 368 16.83 28.87 9.42
C PRO A 368 16.26 27.68 8.62
N ILE A 369 14.97 27.43 8.78
CA ILE A 369 14.23 26.39 8.03
C ILE A 369 13.13 27.07 7.23
N TYR A 370 12.98 26.68 5.98
CA TYR A 370 11.90 27.07 5.08
C TYR A 370 10.93 25.90 4.97
N VAL A 371 9.65 26.17 5.14
CA VAL A 371 8.57 25.19 5.11
C VAL A 371 7.65 25.52 3.96
N TYR A 372 7.48 24.57 3.06
CA TYR A 372 6.65 24.72 1.88
C TYR A 372 5.40 23.88 2.01
N ARG A 373 4.26 24.46 1.62
CA ARG A 373 2.99 23.75 1.52
C ARG A 373 2.71 23.46 0.05
N HIS A 374 2.29 22.24 -0.22
CA HIS A 374 1.98 21.77 -1.56
C HIS A 374 0.48 21.50 -1.69
N ASP A 375 -0.07 21.72 -2.89
CA ASP A 375 -1.41 21.28 -3.25
C ASP A 375 -1.43 19.81 -3.68
N GLN A 376 -2.59 19.33 -4.13
CA GLN A 376 -2.77 17.94 -4.59
C GLN A 376 -1.94 17.60 -5.83
N SER A 377 -1.59 18.59 -6.66
CA SER A 377 -0.74 18.37 -7.84
C SER A 377 0.76 18.34 -7.50
N GLY A 378 1.12 18.59 -6.23
CA GLY A 378 2.51 18.75 -5.80
C GLY A 378 3.07 20.15 -6.05
N ALA A 379 2.27 21.08 -6.58
CA ALA A 379 2.71 22.45 -6.79
C ALA A 379 2.83 23.17 -5.45
N ARG A 380 3.88 23.99 -5.32
CA ARG A 380 4.13 24.79 -4.13
C ARG A 380 3.13 25.97 -4.12
N VAL A 381 2.30 26.03 -3.08
CA VAL A 381 1.25 27.07 -2.95
C VAL A 381 1.54 28.09 -1.86
N ALA A 382 2.32 27.73 -0.84
CA ALA A 382 2.68 28.65 0.22
C ALA A 382 4.05 28.33 0.83
N GLU A 383 4.64 29.33 1.46
CA GLU A 383 5.91 29.23 2.19
C GLU A 383 5.80 29.87 3.58
N ALA A 384 6.44 29.25 4.56
CA ALA A 384 6.69 29.85 5.86
C ALA A 384 8.18 29.71 6.21
N LYS A 385 8.67 30.62 7.05
CA LYS A 385 10.06 30.58 7.54
C LYS A 385 10.09 30.39 9.05
N LEU A 386 10.84 29.40 9.48
CA LEU A 386 11.21 29.21 10.87
C LEU A 386 12.59 29.84 11.13
N ALA A 387 12.64 30.78 12.06
CA ALA A 387 13.86 31.49 12.41
C ALA A 387 14.92 30.56 13.00
N ALA A 388 16.20 30.85 12.73
CA ALA A 388 17.35 30.09 13.23
C ALA A 388 17.42 30.00 14.76
N THR A 389 16.85 30.98 15.46
CA THR A 389 16.81 31.06 16.92
C THR A 389 15.65 30.27 17.54
N SER A 390 14.79 29.66 16.72
CA SER A 390 13.65 28.89 17.24
C SER A 390 14.15 27.59 17.84
N THR A 391 13.76 27.30 19.07
CA THR A 391 14.15 26.10 19.82
C THR A 391 12.93 25.37 20.35
N GLY A 392 13.07 24.09 20.69
CA GLY A 392 11.98 23.28 21.22
C GLY A 392 10.98 22.87 20.14
N ILE A 393 9.76 22.56 20.59
CA ILE A 393 8.66 22.10 19.74
C ILE A 393 7.95 23.32 19.13
N VAL A 394 7.81 23.32 17.81
CA VAL A 394 7.11 24.34 17.04
C VAL A 394 5.93 23.70 16.34
N ASP A 395 4.71 24.12 16.64
CA ASP A 395 3.52 23.66 15.94
C ASP A 395 3.46 24.27 14.53
N LEU A 396 3.23 23.42 13.52
CA LEU A 396 3.06 23.83 12.14
C LEU A 396 1.92 24.85 11.95
N VAL A 397 0.86 24.77 12.77
CA VAL A 397 -0.26 25.74 12.77
C VAL A 397 0.18 27.13 13.18
N ALA A 398 1.23 27.24 13.99
CA ALA A 398 1.75 28.53 14.45
C ALA A 398 2.55 29.27 13.36
N LEU A 399 2.89 28.61 12.25
CA LEU A 399 3.59 29.24 11.15
C LEU A 399 2.64 30.10 10.32
N ASN A 400 3.08 31.33 10.04
CA ASN A 400 2.40 32.19 9.08
C ASN A 400 2.88 31.87 7.67
N PHE A 401 2.00 31.27 6.87
CA PHE A 401 2.29 30.94 5.47
C PHE A 401 1.92 32.11 4.57
N GLU A 402 2.85 32.48 3.70
CA GLU A 402 2.67 33.46 2.65
C GLU A 402 2.41 32.73 1.33
N ASP A 403 1.44 33.19 0.55
CA ASP A 403 1.15 32.64 -0.78
C ASP A 403 2.40 32.74 -1.66
N SER A 404 2.82 31.62 -2.23
CA SER A 404 3.98 31.59 -3.13
C SER A 404 3.52 31.38 -4.56
N SER A 405 3.77 32.37 -5.43
CA SER A 405 3.44 32.31 -6.86
C SER A 405 4.58 31.75 -7.74
N GLU A 406 5.67 31.28 -7.13
CA GLU A 406 6.85 30.80 -7.85
C GLU A 406 6.90 29.26 -7.82
N ASP A 407 6.24 28.62 -8.79
CA ASP A 407 6.58 27.25 -9.16
C ASP A 407 7.49 27.27 -10.38
N VAL A 408 8.69 26.71 -10.25
CA VAL A 408 9.59 26.51 -11.38
C VAL A 408 9.04 25.31 -12.15
N GLY A 409 8.48 25.57 -13.33
CA GLY A 409 7.87 24.55 -14.18
C GLY A 409 8.79 23.37 -14.43
N ALA A 410 8.20 22.19 -14.62
CA ALA A 410 8.94 20.95 -14.78
C ALA A 410 9.83 20.94 -16.03
N ARG A 411 10.96 20.24 -15.92
CA ARG A 411 12.00 20.17 -16.95
C ARG A 411 11.89 18.96 -17.86
N GLY A 412 10.77 18.23 -17.79
CA GLY A 412 10.44 17.11 -18.68
C GLY A 412 9.42 16.14 -18.07
N PRO A 413 8.95 15.13 -18.83
CA PRO A 413 7.89 14.22 -18.38
C PRO A 413 8.23 13.39 -17.15
N LEU A 414 9.49 12.96 -17.01
CA LEU A 414 9.97 12.22 -15.84
C LEU A 414 10.00 13.11 -14.59
N ASP A 415 10.46 14.35 -14.74
CA ASP A 415 10.47 15.36 -13.68
C ASP A 415 9.05 15.72 -13.23
N ASP A 416 8.10 15.79 -14.18
CA ASP A 416 6.68 15.96 -13.90
C ASP A 416 6.09 14.77 -13.13
N ALA A 417 6.37 13.53 -13.57
CA ALA A 417 5.87 12.31 -12.93
C ALA A 417 6.39 12.17 -11.49
N LEU A 418 7.68 12.43 -11.26
CA LEU A 418 8.27 12.42 -9.92
C LEU A 418 7.71 13.55 -9.05
N ARG A 419 7.54 14.76 -9.61
CA ARG A 419 6.98 15.90 -8.87
C ARG A 419 5.55 15.64 -8.41
N ALA A 420 4.70 15.16 -9.32
CA ALA A 420 3.31 14.87 -9.03
C ALA A 420 3.18 13.67 -8.08
N GLY A 421 3.88 12.57 -8.40
CA GLY A 421 3.69 11.28 -7.76
C GLY A 421 4.42 11.05 -6.43
N LEU A 422 5.62 11.62 -6.24
CA LEU A 422 6.33 11.46 -4.97
C LEU A 422 5.57 12.16 -3.84
N PHE A 423 5.33 11.47 -2.75
CA PHE A 423 4.53 11.94 -1.61
C PHE A 423 3.10 12.36 -2.01
N GLU A 424 2.53 11.85 -3.09
CA GLU A 424 1.12 12.09 -3.44
C GLU A 424 0.18 11.39 -2.45
N VAL A 425 0.51 10.17 -2.06
CA VAL A 425 -0.28 9.37 -1.12
C VAL A 425 -0.01 9.80 0.31
N ARG A 426 -1.08 10.04 1.08
CA ARG A 426 -0.98 10.34 2.50
C ARG A 426 -0.50 9.12 3.27
N TYR A 427 0.52 9.32 4.10
CA TYR A 427 0.97 8.33 5.07
C TYR A 427 0.17 8.47 6.38
N GLY A 428 -0.37 7.35 6.86
CA GLY A 428 -1.19 7.26 8.07
C GLY A 428 -1.66 5.82 8.32
N GLN A 429 -2.44 5.59 9.39
CA GLN A 429 -2.79 4.25 9.89
C GLN A 429 -3.35 3.31 8.81
N GLY A 430 -4.22 3.83 7.93
CA GLY A 430 -4.86 3.03 6.89
C GLY A 430 -3.85 2.49 5.87
N TYR A 431 -2.92 3.32 5.41
CA TYR A 431 -1.86 2.90 4.50
C TYR A 431 -0.91 1.92 5.20
N TYR A 432 -0.50 2.26 6.42
CA TYR A 432 0.40 1.44 7.23
C TYR A 432 -0.14 0.02 7.43
N SER A 433 -1.40 -0.12 7.87
CA SER A 433 -2.01 -1.43 8.13
C SER A 433 -2.05 -2.29 6.86
N GLY A 434 -2.39 -1.68 5.70
CA GLY A 434 -2.36 -2.37 4.42
C GLY A 434 -0.94 -2.80 3.99
N TYR A 435 0.06 -1.97 4.26
CA TYR A 435 1.47 -2.29 3.99
C TYR A 435 1.96 -3.43 4.88
N THR A 436 1.75 -3.36 6.20
CA THR A 436 2.21 -4.41 7.13
C THR A 436 1.55 -5.75 6.86
N ASP A 437 0.25 -5.77 6.52
CA ASP A 437 -0.47 -6.99 6.14
C ASP A 437 0.09 -7.60 4.85
N THR A 438 0.36 -6.75 3.84
CA THR A 438 0.92 -7.18 2.56
C THR A 438 2.34 -7.72 2.71
N GLN A 439 3.15 -7.01 3.49
CA GLN A 439 4.56 -7.32 3.68
C GLN A 439 4.79 -8.39 4.77
N LYS A 440 3.76 -8.74 5.55
CA LYS A 440 3.84 -9.62 6.73
C LYS A 440 4.83 -9.11 7.78
N LEU A 441 4.79 -7.81 8.03
CA LEU A 441 5.53 -7.17 9.13
C LEU A 441 4.66 -7.20 10.37
N LEU A 442 5.28 -7.41 11.53
CA LEU A 442 4.63 -7.14 12.80
C LEU A 442 4.34 -5.63 12.87
N ALA A 443 3.06 -5.29 13.07
CA ALA A 443 2.64 -3.91 13.24
C ALA A 443 3.26 -3.32 14.52
N VAL A 444 3.48 -2.01 14.54
CA VAL A 444 3.91 -1.25 15.72
C VAL A 444 2.94 -1.47 16.88
N ARG A 445 3.41 -1.19 18.09
CA ARG A 445 2.50 -1.19 19.24
C ARG A 445 1.47 -0.08 19.08
N ASP A 446 0.24 -0.38 19.52
CA ASP A 446 -0.77 0.66 19.68
C ASP A 446 -0.18 1.75 20.58
N PRO A 447 -0.42 3.03 20.25
CA PRO A 447 0.12 4.12 21.05
C PRO A 447 -0.46 4.08 22.46
N ASP A 448 0.39 3.86 23.46
CA ASP A 448 0.02 3.92 24.88
C ASP A 448 -0.09 5.37 25.41
N TRP A 449 0.00 6.38 24.53
CA TRP A 449 0.06 7.79 24.90
C TRP A 449 -1.22 8.58 24.63
N GLU A 450 -1.32 9.71 25.35
CA GLU A 450 -2.38 10.70 25.27
C GLU A 450 -1.76 12.09 25.07
N VAL A 451 -2.03 12.73 23.92
CA VAL A 451 -1.68 14.13 23.66
C VAL A 451 -2.81 15.00 24.21
N ARG A 452 -2.50 15.81 25.24
CA ARG A 452 -3.40 16.87 25.73
C ARG A 452 -2.84 18.22 25.31
N ILE A 453 -3.55 18.91 24.43
CA ILE A 453 -3.24 20.27 24.02
C ILE A 453 -3.92 21.21 25.00
N TRP A 454 -3.15 22.12 25.61
CA TRP A 454 -3.71 23.15 26.47
C TRP A 454 -3.44 24.53 25.88
N GLN A 455 -4.45 25.38 25.94
CA GLN A 455 -4.36 26.77 25.51
C GLN A 455 -4.50 27.67 26.73
N ARG A 456 -3.68 28.71 26.81
CA ARG A 456 -3.84 29.73 27.84
C ARG A 456 -5.04 30.62 27.49
N ASP A 457 -6.01 30.69 28.38
CA ASP A 457 -7.15 31.59 28.29
C ASP A 457 -6.65 33.04 28.21
N PRO A 458 -7.00 33.80 27.16
CA PRO A 458 -6.53 35.17 26.99
C PRO A 458 -7.14 36.18 27.97
N GLU A 459 -8.26 35.87 28.62
CA GLU A 459 -8.93 36.73 29.60
C GLU A 459 -8.53 36.38 31.04
N THR A 460 -8.38 35.10 31.35
CA THR A 460 -8.13 34.63 32.73
C THR A 460 -6.69 34.19 32.98
N GLY A 461 -5.92 33.91 31.92
CA GLY A 461 -4.54 33.42 32.00
C GLY A 461 -4.43 31.95 32.43
N GLU A 462 -5.55 31.27 32.65
CA GLU A 462 -5.62 29.87 33.08
C GLU A 462 -5.38 28.91 31.90
N MET A 463 -4.77 27.75 32.15
CA MET A 463 -4.53 26.76 31.10
C MET A 463 -5.79 25.91 30.93
N ILE A 464 -6.44 26.03 29.76
CA ILE A 464 -7.64 25.27 29.40
C ILE A 464 -7.24 24.13 28.47
N GLU A 465 -7.64 22.90 28.79
CA GLU A 465 -7.50 21.74 27.90
C GLU A 465 -8.39 21.96 26.66
N VAL A 466 -7.78 22.12 25.48
CA VAL A 466 -8.50 22.42 24.23
C VAL A 466 -8.68 21.19 23.35
N THR A 467 -7.75 20.22 23.41
CA THR A 467 -7.83 18.98 22.62
C THR A 467 -7.20 17.83 23.39
N ARG A 468 -7.80 16.65 23.28
CA ARG A 468 -7.27 15.38 23.77
C ARG A 468 -7.25 14.36 22.64
N VAL A 469 -6.08 13.81 22.33
CA VAL A 469 -5.89 12.75 21.32
C VAL A 469 -5.29 11.55 22.05
N GLN A 470 -6.01 10.43 22.12
CA GLN A 470 -5.50 9.16 22.63
C GLN A 470 -5.26 8.21 21.45
N GLY A 471 -4.15 7.46 21.51
CA GLY A 471 -3.99 6.27 20.69
C GLY A 471 -5.10 5.27 21.05
N GLN A 472 -5.98 4.93 20.11
CA GLN A 472 -7.01 3.92 20.37
C GLN A 472 -6.36 2.52 20.36
N GLY A 473 -6.00 2.03 21.55
CA GLY A 473 -5.74 0.62 21.88
C GLY A 473 -6.64 0.19 23.04
N ALA A 474 -7.19 -1.02 22.96
CA ALA A 474 -8.23 -1.56 23.84
C ALA A 474 -7.94 -1.42 25.35
N ALA A 475 -8.96 -0.98 26.12
CA ALA A 475 -8.88 -0.86 27.57
C ALA A 475 -8.63 -2.23 28.26
N PRO A 476 -7.73 -2.33 29.25
CA PRO A 476 -7.47 -3.56 29.96
C PRO A 476 -8.48 -3.79 31.09
N GLY A 477 -9.03 -5.01 31.13
CA GLY A 477 -9.49 -5.69 32.34
C GLY A 477 -10.80 -5.21 32.96
N VAL A 478 -11.93 -5.82 32.57
CA VAL A 478 -13.07 -5.99 33.47
C VAL A 478 -13.41 -7.48 33.50
N GLU A 479 -13.41 -8.03 34.71
CA GLU A 479 -13.82 -9.39 35.02
C GLU A 479 -15.20 -9.69 34.42
N GLN A 480 -15.40 -10.96 34.04
CA GLN A 480 -16.67 -11.47 33.52
C GLN A 480 -17.85 -11.06 34.41
N GLU A 481 -18.71 -10.18 33.91
CA GLU A 481 -20.10 -10.06 34.37
C GLU A 481 -21.04 -10.32 33.19
N SER A 482 -22.08 -11.10 33.48
CA SER A 482 -22.99 -11.80 32.57
C SER A 482 -23.80 -10.92 31.61
N GLU A 483 -24.04 -11.44 30.41
CA GLU A 483 -24.73 -10.82 29.26
C GLU A 483 -26.24 -10.49 29.43
N ASP A 484 -26.83 -10.54 30.62
CA ASP A 484 -28.30 -10.54 30.78
C ASP A 484 -28.96 -9.19 31.12
N ASP A 485 -28.24 -8.06 31.20
CA ASP A 485 -28.81 -6.77 31.65
C ASP A 485 -28.68 -5.57 30.66
N LEU A 486 -28.50 -5.81 29.36
CA LEU A 486 -28.44 -4.74 28.34
C LEU A 486 -29.68 -4.72 27.44
N GLU A 487 -30.43 -3.61 27.41
CA GLU A 487 -31.48 -3.37 26.41
C GLU A 487 -30.87 -2.96 25.06
N GLU A 488 -31.20 -3.71 24.02
CA GLU A 488 -30.79 -3.47 22.63
C GLU A 488 -31.65 -2.34 22.03
N VAL A 489 -31.04 -1.18 21.75
CA VAL A 489 -31.73 -0.07 21.09
C VAL A 489 -31.05 0.24 19.75
N VAL A 490 -31.77 0.02 18.64
CA VAL A 490 -31.35 0.40 17.29
C VAL A 490 -31.59 1.90 17.11
N ILE A 491 -30.53 2.71 17.11
CA ILE A 491 -30.67 4.18 17.12
C ILE A 491 -30.54 4.82 15.73
N THR A 492 -29.84 4.24 14.74
CA THR A 492 -29.77 4.86 13.40
C THR A 492 -29.59 3.85 12.26
N GLU A 493 -30.44 3.94 11.23
CA GLU A 493 -30.22 3.34 9.91
C GLU A 493 -29.36 4.34 9.11
N VAL A 494 -28.04 4.12 9.04
CA VAL A 494 -27.14 5.01 8.29
C VAL A 494 -26.95 4.43 6.89
N GLU A 495 -27.37 5.19 5.88
CA GLU A 495 -26.99 4.97 4.50
C GLU A 495 -25.60 5.57 4.30
N ILE A 496 -24.59 4.70 4.20
CA ILE A 496 -23.22 5.11 3.90
C ILE A 496 -23.05 5.03 2.38
N ASP A 497 -22.74 6.17 1.78
CA ASP A 497 -22.30 6.29 0.41
C ASP A 497 -20.76 6.21 0.40
N GLU A 498 -20.23 5.02 0.08
CA GLU A 498 -18.79 4.84 -0.15
C GLU A 498 -18.40 5.41 -1.51
N ASP A 499 -17.58 6.47 -1.52
CA ASP A 499 -16.81 6.88 -2.69
C ASP A 499 -15.60 5.95 -2.82
N CYS A 500 -15.67 5.03 -3.78
CA CYS A 500 -14.59 4.10 -4.08
C CYS A 500 -13.96 4.47 -5.42
N ASP A 501 -12.75 5.05 -5.39
CA ASP A 501 -12.00 5.36 -6.62
C ASP A 501 -11.67 4.10 -7.45
N TYR A 502 -11.63 2.91 -6.81
CA TYR A 502 -11.57 1.61 -7.48
C TYR A 502 -12.27 0.50 -6.66
N CYS A 503 -13.60 0.42 -6.72
CA CYS A 503 -14.33 -0.76 -6.26
C CYS A 503 -14.01 -2.01 -7.14
N TRP A 504 -12.93 -2.74 -6.86
CA TRP A 504 -12.66 -4.03 -7.52
C TRP A 504 -13.37 -5.20 -6.83
N ASP A 505 -14.69 -5.25 -6.91
CA ASP A 505 -15.45 -6.51 -6.80
C ASP A 505 -15.72 -7.03 -8.23
N LYS A 506 -14.69 -7.49 -8.95
CA LYS A 506 -14.92 -8.04 -10.30
C LYS A 506 -15.29 -9.51 -10.22
N THR A 507 -16.48 -9.82 -10.74
CA THR A 507 -16.83 -11.18 -11.12
C THR A 507 -16.05 -11.52 -12.39
N TRP A 508 -15.32 -12.61 -12.36
CA TRP A 508 -14.64 -13.18 -13.52
C TRP A 508 -15.50 -14.28 -14.08
N LEU A 509 -15.84 -14.20 -15.37
CA LEU A 509 -16.32 -15.36 -16.10
C LEU A 509 -15.12 -16.15 -16.59
N SER A 510 -15.22 -17.46 -16.58
CA SER A 510 -14.28 -18.33 -17.26
C SER A 510 -15.02 -19.12 -18.35
N ILE A 511 -14.38 -19.33 -19.49
CA ILE A 511 -14.90 -20.16 -20.58
C ILE A 511 -13.82 -21.18 -20.93
N GLY A 512 -14.11 -22.46 -20.73
CA GLY A 512 -13.22 -23.58 -21.01
C GLY A 512 -13.75 -24.49 -22.09
N VAL A 513 -12.85 -25.02 -22.91
CA VAL A 513 -13.11 -26.09 -23.87
C VAL A 513 -12.06 -27.17 -23.68
N GLY A 514 -12.50 -28.42 -23.55
CA GLY A 514 -11.62 -29.57 -23.36
C GLY A 514 -12.05 -30.79 -24.17
N ALA A 515 -11.12 -31.72 -24.35
CA ALA A 515 -11.34 -33.01 -24.95
C ALA A 515 -11.53 -34.07 -23.86
N GLU A 516 -12.52 -34.95 -24.05
CA GLU A 516 -12.85 -36.00 -23.09
C GLU A 516 -12.31 -37.37 -23.51
N PHE A 517 -11.52 -37.99 -22.64
CA PHE A 517 -10.88 -39.27 -22.87
C PHE A 517 -11.36 -40.35 -21.90
N ASN A 518 -11.64 -41.54 -22.42
CA ASN A 518 -11.84 -42.77 -21.65
C ASN A 518 -10.49 -43.45 -21.43
N PRO A 519 -9.91 -43.42 -20.22
CA PRO A 519 -8.60 -43.98 -19.94
C PRO A 519 -8.59 -45.52 -19.86
N LEU A 520 -9.74 -46.19 -19.97
CA LEU A 520 -9.86 -47.64 -19.78
C LEU A 520 -9.82 -48.47 -21.07
N GLU A 521 -9.59 -47.85 -22.24
CA GLU A 521 -9.48 -48.51 -23.56
C GLU A 521 -10.51 -49.64 -23.79
N PRO A 522 -11.82 -49.32 -23.81
CA PRO A 522 -12.85 -50.35 -23.90
C PRO A 522 -12.83 -51.10 -25.22
N SER A 523 -13.10 -52.40 -25.14
CA SER A 523 -13.25 -53.25 -26.32
C SER A 523 -14.49 -52.89 -27.17
N GLY A 524 -15.49 -52.23 -26.57
CA GLY A 524 -16.79 -51.98 -27.18
C GLY A 524 -17.59 -53.25 -27.43
N ARG A 525 -17.22 -54.39 -26.82
CA ARG A 525 -17.88 -55.69 -27.01
C ARG A 525 -18.45 -56.19 -25.70
N ILE A 526 -19.78 -56.30 -25.61
CA ILE A 526 -20.49 -56.61 -24.36
C ILE A 526 -21.29 -57.90 -24.57
N ARG A 527 -21.20 -58.90 -23.68
CA ARG A 527 -21.91 -60.18 -23.87
C ARG A 527 -23.23 -60.19 -23.09
N HIS A 528 -24.31 -60.65 -23.70
CA HIS A 528 -25.57 -60.91 -22.99
C HIS A 528 -25.37 -61.95 -21.86
N PRO A 529 -26.02 -61.82 -20.69
CA PRO A 529 -27.26 -61.08 -20.44
C PRO A 529 -27.06 -59.82 -19.59
N ASP A 530 -25.92 -59.12 -19.71
CA ASP A 530 -25.60 -57.95 -18.87
C ASP A 530 -26.78 -56.98 -18.79
N GLN A 531 -27.45 -56.96 -17.64
CA GLN A 531 -28.68 -56.19 -17.45
C GLN A 531 -28.38 -54.70 -17.31
N ARG A 532 -27.13 -54.31 -17.07
CA ARG A 532 -26.68 -52.93 -16.93
C ARG A 532 -25.34 -52.74 -17.65
N VAL A 533 -25.31 -51.77 -18.54
CA VAL A 533 -24.11 -51.34 -19.26
C VAL A 533 -23.79 -49.88 -18.90
N VAL A 534 -22.50 -49.56 -18.85
CA VAL A 534 -22.01 -48.23 -18.45
C VAL A 534 -21.13 -47.62 -19.53
N ALA A 535 -21.13 -46.29 -19.63
CA ALA A 535 -20.42 -45.52 -20.67
C ALA A 535 -18.94 -45.91 -20.83
N ASN A 536 -18.24 -46.27 -19.75
CA ASN A 536 -16.84 -46.70 -19.80
C ASN A 536 -16.57 -47.97 -20.64
N GLN A 537 -17.59 -48.79 -20.95
CA GLN A 537 -17.47 -50.01 -21.76
C GLN A 537 -17.58 -49.76 -23.27
N PHE A 538 -17.89 -48.52 -23.67
CA PHE A 538 -18.17 -48.12 -25.05
C PHE A 538 -16.95 -47.45 -25.66
N LYS A 539 -16.67 -47.76 -26.93
CA LYS A 539 -15.66 -47.02 -27.71
C LYS A 539 -16.18 -45.61 -28.02
N GLY A 540 -15.29 -44.62 -28.04
CA GLY A 540 -15.60 -43.26 -28.46
C GLY A 540 -15.64 -43.13 -29.99
N PHE A 541 -14.93 -42.14 -30.56
CA PHE A 541 -14.82 -41.95 -32.01
C PHE A 541 -14.04 -43.11 -32.69
N ASP A 542 -14.25 -43.28 -34.00
CA ASP A 542 -14.12 -44.52 -34.81
C ASP A 542 -12.79 -45.33 -34.86
N ASP A 543 -12.81 -46.40 -35.67
CA ASP A 543 -11.68 -47.30 -35.93
C ASP A 543 -10.65 -46.78 -36.99
N GLN A 544 -10.75 -45.53 -37.47
CA GLN A 544 -9.98 -44.95 -38.59
C GLN A 544 -8.88 -43.92 -38.21
N GLY A 545 -8.50 -43.81 -36.95
CA GLY A 545 -7.23 -43.17 -36.57
C GLY A 545 -7.31 -41.90 -35.74
N PHE A 546 -8.47 -41.58 -35.15
CA PHE A 546 -8.51 -40.80 -33.91
C PHE A 546 -8.40 -41.78 -32.72
N PRO A 547 -7.79 -41.42 -31.57
CA PRO A 547 -7.70 -42.38 -30.46
C PRO A 547 -9.10 -42.81 -30.05
N SER A 548 -9.38 -44.12 -30.02
CA SER A 548 -10.65 -44.71 -29.55
C SER A 548 -11.02 -44.31 -28.12
N ALA A 549 -10.02 -43.78 -27.39
CA ALA A 549 -10.15 -43.16 -26.08
C ALA A 549 -10.86 -41.80 -26.13
N LEU A 550 -10.77 -41.00 -27.21
CA LEU A 550 -11.51 -39.74 -27.30
C LEU A 550 -12.99 -40.05 -27.49
N ARG A 551 -13.84 -39.53 -26.61
CA ARG A 551 -15.29 -39.78 -26.62
C ARG A 551 -16.15 -38.51 -26.71
N GLY A 552 -15.55 -37.32 -26.64
CA GLY A 552 -16.35 -36.10 -26.60
C GLY A 552 -15.58 -34.82 -26.36
N VAL A 553 -16.34 -33.76 -26.14
CA VAL A 553 -15.88 -32.39 -25.87
C VAL A 553 -16.54 -31.90 -24.59
N ASP A 554 -15.77 -31.31 -23.69
CA ASP A 554 -16.20 -30.61 -22.48
C ASP A 554 -16.26 -29.10 -22.77
N PHE A 555 -17.36 -28.46 -22.38
CA PHE A 555 -17.51 -27.01 -22.38
C PHE A 555 -17.84 -26.55 -20.96
N ARG A 556 -17.09 -25.57 -20.45
CA ARG A 556 -17.25 -25.08 -19.08
C ARG A 556 -17.39 -23.59 -19.04
N MET A 557 -18.38 -23.10 -18.31
CA MET A 557 -18.52 -21.69 -17.99
C MET A 557 -18.38 -21.53 -16.48
N GLY A 558 -17.31 -20.90 -16.01
CA GLY A 558 -17.12 -20.60 -14.61
C GLY A 558 -17.45 -19.15 -14.26
N ALA A 559 -17.70 -18.92 -12.98
CA ALA A 559 -17.79 -17.60 -12.38
C ALA A 559 -17.09 -17.60 -11.01
N PHE A 560 -16.24 -16.61 -10.78
CA PHE A 560 -15.57 -16.43 -9.49
C PHE A 560 -15.36 -14.95 -9.16
N SER A 561 -15.17 -14.64 -7.87
CA SER A 561 -14.81 -13.29 -7.43
C SER A 561 -13.29 -13.18 -7.31
N GLY A 562 -12.72 -12.10 -7.86
CA GLY A 562 -11.31 -11.77 -7.74
C GLY A 562 -11.14 -10.24 -7.65
N ARG A 563 -10.29 -9.79 -6.72
CA ARG A 563 -10.07 -8.35 -6.48
C ARG A 563 -9.07 -7.75 -7.47
N LYS A 564 -8.15 -8.56 -8.00
CA LYS A 564 -7.18 -8.15 -9.03
C LYS A 564 -7.18 -9.15 -10.21
N PRO A 565 -6.74 -8.72 -11.42
CA PRO A 565 -6.59 -9.62 -12.58
C PRO A 565 -5.59 -10.77 -12.39
N THR A 566 -4.73 -10.66 -11.38
CA THR A 566 -3.74 -11.67 -11.02
C THR A 566 -4.27 -12.67 -9.98
N ASP A 567 -5.39 -12.37 -9.31
CA ASP A 567 -5.95 -13.24 -8.28
C ASP A 567 -6.40 -14.58 -8.88
N TYR A 568 -6.21 -15.64 -8.11
CA TYR A 568 -6.78 -16.96 -8.41
C TYR A 568 -8.02 -17.19 -7.54
N PRO A 569 -9.08 -17.80 -8.06
CA PRO A 569 -10.25 -18.12 -7.26
C PRO A 569 -9.90 -19.09 -6.14
N PHE A 570 -10.33 -18.80 -4.92
CA PHE A 570 -10.44 -19.82 -3.87
C PHE A 570 -11.56 -20.82 -4.21
N ALA A 571 -12.67 -20.29 -4.74
CA ALA A 571 -13.80 -21.06 -5.22
C ALA A 571 -14.28 -20.50 -6.58
N GLU A 572 -14.61 -21.40 -7.51
CA GLU A 572 -15.22 -21.08 -8.80
C GLU A 572 -16.51 -21.88 -8.96
N GLY A 573 -17.64 -21.21 -9.09
CA GLY A 573 -18.88 -21.87 -9.50
C GLY A 573 -18.85 -22.12 -10.99
N TYR A 574 -19.34 -23.26 -11.47
CA TYR A 574 -19.35 -23.55 -12.90
C TYR A 574 -20.66 -24.16 -13.40
N PHE A 575 -20.92 -23.93 -14.68
CA PHE A 575 -21.82 -24.70 -15.52
C PHE A 575 -21.00 -25.51 -16.51
N ARG A 576 -21.27 -26.81 -16.61
CA ARG A 576 -20.59 -27.75 -17.51
C ARG A 576 -21.58 -28.33 -18.51
N SER A 577 -21.19 -28.28 -19.77
CA SER A 577 -21.89 -28.89 -20.89
C SER A 577 -20.89 -29.47 -21.90
N GLY A 578 -21.34 -29.76 -23.10
CA GLY A 578 -20.54 -30.43 -24.14
C GLY A 578 -21.29 -31.61 -24.72
N TYR A 579 -20.57 -32.61 -25.18
CA TYR A 579 -21.19 -33.89 -25.53
C TYR A 579 -20.21 -35.03 -25.37
N THR A 580 -20.74 -36.20 -25.04
CA THR A 580 -20.02 -37.47 -25.14
C THR A 580 -20.82 -38.46 -25.96
N GLU A 581 -20.13 -39.33 -26.67
CA GLU A 581 -20.75 -40.40 -27.41
C GLU A 581 -20.00 -41.72 -27.23
N GLY A 582 -20.68 -42.80 -27.55
CA GLY A 582 -19.99 -44.07 -27.69
C GLY A 582 -20.84 -45.16 -28.32
N HIS A 583 -20.11 -46.15 -28.84
CA HIS A 583 -20.66 -47.30 -29.53
C HIS A 583 -20.21 -48.61 -28.86
N ALA A 584 -21.14 -49.55 -28.73
CA ALA A 584 -20.84 -50.92 -28.35
C ALA A 584 -21.65 -51.92 -29.17
N VAL A 585 -21.01 -53.05 -29.46
CA VAL A 585 -21.61 -54.22 -30.10
C VAL A 585 -21.88 -55.26 -29.03
N PHE A 586 -23.08 -55.82 -29.04
CA PHE A 586 -23.42 -56.93 -28.16
C PHE A 586 -23.00 -58.26 -28.78
N LEU A 587 -22.65 -59.22 -27.94
CA LEU A 587 -22.41 -60.61 -28.30
C LEU A 587 -23.56 -61.47 -27.75
N PRO A 588 -23.99 -62.51 -28.47
CA PRO A 588 -25.02 -63.41 -27.99
C PRO A 588 -24.56 -64.13 -26.71
N ARG A 589 -25.53 -64.59 -25.92
CA ARG A 589 -25.28 -65.25 -24.63
C ARG A 589 -24.35 -66.46 -24.79
N ASN A 590 -24.52 -67.20 -25.89
CA ASN A 590 -23.61 -68.23 -26.36
C ASN A 590 -23.48 -68.13 -27.89
N ASP A 591 -22.37 -68.62 -28.42
CA ASP A 591 -22.09 -68.51 -29.85
C ASP A 591 -22.92 -69.52 -30.69
N VAL A 592 -23.70 -70.39 -30.02
CA VAL A 592 -24.48 -71.49 -30.62
C VAL A 592 -25.94 -71.10 -30.85
N ASP A 593 -26.61 -70.47 -29.87
CA ASP A 593 -28.06 -70.16 -29.96
C ASP A 593 -28.32 -68.77 -30.58
N GLY A 594 -27.29 -67.94 -30.73
CA GLY A 594 -27.40 -66.62 -31.35
C GLY A 594 -28.18 -65.61 -30.49
N PHE A 595 -28.81 -64.63 -31.12
CA PHE A 595 -29.62 -63.62 -30.42
C PHE A 595 -31.08 -64.04 -30.34
N ASP A 596 -31.70 -63.88 -29.17
CA ASP A 596 -33.15 -63.96 -29.03
C ASP A 596 -33.83 -62.75 -29.72
N ILE A 597 -35.07 -62.95 -30.19
CA ILE A 597 -35.87 -61.87 -30.81
C ILE A 597 -36.02 -60.70 -29.83
N GLY A 598 -35.57 -59.52 -30.25
CA GLY A 598 -35.59 -58.30 -29.47
C GLY A 598 -34.34 -58.02 -28.64
N ASN A 599 -33.36 -58.95 -28.58
CA ASN A 599 -32.06 -58.66 -27.97
C ASN A 599 -31.35 -57.53 -28.73
N ALA A 600 -30.72 -56.63 -27.97
CA ALA A 600 -29.87 -55.60 -28.56
C ALA A 600 -28.63 -56.23 -29.23
N THR A 601 -28.34 -55.82 -30.46
CA THR A 601 -27.14 -56.20 -31.23
C THR A 601 -26.07 -55.12 -31.18
N SER A 602 -26.48 -53.85 -31.05
CA SER A 602 -25.60 -52.72 -30.81
C SER A 602 -26.30 -51.65 -29.97
N LEU A 603 -25.52 -50.76 -29.35
CA LEU A 603 -26.02 -49.56 -28.68
C LEU A 603 -25.10 -48.38 -29.01
N ASP A 604 -25.73 -47.33 -29.52
CA ASP A 604 -25.15 -45.99 -29.62
C ASP A 604 -25.74 -45.11 -28.54
N TYR A 605 -24.89 -44.33 -27.86
CA TYR A 605 -25.37 -43.26 -27.01
C TYR A 605 -24.71 -41.94 -27.37
N MET A 606 -25.45 -40.87 -27.12
CA MET A 606 -24.95 -39.50 -27.07
C MET A 606 -25.53 -38.85 -25.81
N THR A 607 -24.69 -38.21 -25.01
CA THR A 607 -25.13 -37.41 -23.87
C THR A 607 -24.68 -35.98 -23.99
N VAL A 608 -25.53 -35.06 -23.56
CA VAL A 608 -25.20 -33.65 -23.37
C VAL A 608 -25.38 -33.35 -21.87
N PRO A 609 -24.28 -33.17 -21.11
CA PRO A 609 -24.39 -32.80 -19.72
C PRO A 609 -24.89 -31.36 -19.58
N LEU A 610 -25.71 -31.12 -18.56
CA LEU A 610 -26.16 -29.81 -18.08
C LEU A 610 -25.93 -29.78 -16.56
N PHE A 611 -24.68 -29.61 -16.16
CA PHE A 611 -24.22 -29.76 -14.78
C PHE A 611 -23.86 -28.41 -14.17
N PHE A 612 -24.19 -28.23 -12.88
CA PHE A 612 -23.78 -27.08 -12.09
C PHE A 612 -22.96 -27.56 -10.89
N GLY A 613 -21.88 -26.88 -10.58
CA GLY A 613 -20.98 -27.30 -9.52
C GLY A 613 -20.02 -26.21 -9.05
N GLY A 614 -19.07 -26.61 -8.22
CA GLY A 614 -18.03 -25.72 -7.71
C GLY A 614 -16.65 -26.38 -7.71
N ASN A 615 -15.62 -25.61 -8.03
CA ASN A 615 -14.21 -25.96 -7.89
C ASN A 615 -13.64 -25.25 -6.66
N PHE A 616 -12.86 -25.97 -5.86
CA PHE A 616 -12.09 -25.44 -4.74
C PHE A 616 -10.60 -25.69 -4.98
N TYR A 617 -9.80 -24.64 -4.80
CA TYR A 617 -8.37 -24.63 -5.15
C TYR A 617 -7.47 -24.75 -3.93
N PHE A 618 -6.41 -25.58 -4.00
CA PHE A 618 -5.50 -25.84 -2.87
C PHE A 618 -4.06 -26.14 -3.33
N PRO A 619 -2.97 -25.67 -2.66
CA PRO A 619 -2.74 -24.42 -1.91
C PRO A 619 -2.11 -23.28 -2.76
N GLN A 620 -2.07 -22.07 -2.20
CA GLN A 620 -1.83 -20.77 -2.87
C GLN A 620 -0.41 -20.47 -3.40
N ARG A 621 0.58 -21.38 -3.33
CA ARG A 621 1.98 -21.08 -3.74
C ARG A 621 2.64 -22.01 -4.77
N TRP A 622 1.89 -22.81 -5.52
CA TRP A 622 2.42 -23.70 -6.56
C TRP A 622 2.09 -23.18 -7.99
N PRO A 623 3.02 -23.24 -8.96
CA PRO A 623 2.80 -22.77 -10.35
C PRO A 623 1.78 -23.61 -11.14
N VAL A 624 1.49 -24.81 -10.64
CA VAL A 624 0.38 -25.68 -11.04
C VAL A 624 -0.68 -25.63 -9.93
N ARG A 625 -1.96 -25.45 -10.23
CA ARG A 625 -3.00 -25.31 -9.20
C ARG A 625 -3.86 -26.54 -9.11
N PRO A 626 -3.64 -27.41 -8.10
CA PRO A 626 -4.60 -28.47 -7.82
C PRO A 626 -5.96 -27.88 -7.46
N TYR A 627 -7.01 -28.46 -8.00
CA TYR A 627 -8.38 -28.21 -7.57
C TYR A 627 -9.13 -29.52 -7.43
N ALA A 628 -10.14 -29.48 -6.57
CA ALA A 628 -11.16 -30.53 -6.48
C ALA A 628 -12.52 -29.86 -6.57
N GLY A 629 -13.45 -30.51 -7.26
CA GLY A 629 -14.78 -29.98 -7.43
C GLY A 629 -15.82 -31.08 -7.52
N LEU A 630 -17.08 -30.64 -7.42
CA LEU A 630 -18.25 -31.49 -7.48
C LEU A 630 -19.38 -30.76 -8.16
N GLY A 631 -20.23 -31.52 -8.85
CA GLY A 631 -21.37 -30.97 -9.57
C GLY A 631 -22.56 -31.93 -9.58
N ALA A 632 -23.73 -31.38 -9.84
CA ALA A 632 -24.95 -32.12 -10.05
C ALA A 632 -25.79 -31.47 -11.12
N GLY A 633 -26.59 -32.26 -11.81
CA GLY A 633 -27.43 -31.75 -12.87
C GLY A 633 -28.10 -32.86 -13.65
N PHE A 634 -28.19 -32.65 -14.96
CA PHE A 634 -28.90 -33.55 -15.85
C PHE A 634 -28.09 -33.92 -17.08
N ASP A 635 -28.14 -35.18 -17.47
CA ASP A 635 -27.73 -35.64 -18.79
C ASP A 635 -28.94 -35.69 -19.72
N VAL A 636 -28.87 -34.98 -20.84
CA VAL A 636 -29.77 -35.23 -21.97
C VAL A 636 -29.20 -36.43 -22.72
N LEU A 637 -29.75 -37.60 -22.43
CA LEU A 637 -29.34 -38.88 -22.99
C LEU A 637 -30.17 -39.20 -24.22
N ARG A 638 -29.50 -39.45 -25.35
CA ARG A 638 -30.08 -40.13 -26.51
C ARG A 638 -29.41 -41.50 -26.64
N VAL A 639 -30.21 -42.55 -26.64
CA VAL A 639 -29.75 -43.92 -26.92
C VAL A 639 -30.45 -44.47 -28.16
N ARG A 640 -29.73 -45.25 -28.95
CA ARG A 640 -30.25 -46.06 -30.04
C ARG A 640 -29.81 -47.49 -29.85
N TYR A 641 -30.77 -48.40 -29.77
CA TYR A 641 -30.52 -49.83 -29.77
C TYR A 641 -30.93 -50.40 -31.13
N GLU A 642 -30.01 -51.04 -31.82
CA GLU A 642 -30.36 -51.97 -32.89
C GLU A 642 -30.74 -53.30 -32.26
N ARG A 643 -31.83 -53.91 -32.73
CA ARG A 643 -32.40 -55.11 -32.11
C ARG A 643 -32.59 -56.23 -33.10
N TYR A 644 -32.26 -57.44 -32.69
CA TYR A 644 -32.39 -58.62 -33.53
C TYR A 644 -33.86 -58.89 -33.88
N MET A 645 -34.18 -58.87 -35.18
CA MET A 645 -35.51 -59.16 -35.73
C MET A 645 -36.64 -58.29 -35.16
N MET A 646 -36.32 -57.07 -34.73
CA MET A 646 -37.23 -56.06 -34.19
C MET A 646 -36.80 -54.69 -34.71
N GLU A 647 -37.72 -53.72 -34.74
CA GLU A 647 -37.36 -52.34 -35.10
C GLU A 647 -36.35 -51.74 -34.13
N ASP A 648 -35.52 -50.82 -34.62
CA ASP A 648 -34.62 -50.01 -33.79
C ASP A 648 -35.40 -49.29 -32.69
N LEU A 649 -34.78 -49.17 -31.51
CA LEU A 649 -35.33 -48.41 -30.41
C LEU A 649 -34.50 -47.17 -30.15
N VAL A 650 -35.08 -46.00 -30.39
CA VAL A 650 -34.50 -44.71 -30.03
C VAL A 650 -35.23 -44.16 -28.81
N ASP A 651 -34.48 -43.78 -27.78
CA ASP A 651 -35.02 -43.13 -26.58
C ASP A 651 -34.22 -41.87 -26.29
N VAL A 652 -34.94 -40.78 -25.98
CA VAL A 652 -34.35 -39.53 -25.52
C VAL A 652 -34.92 -39.27 -24.13
N SER A 653 -34.05 -39.13 -23.15
CA SER A 653 -34.46 -38.92 -21.77
C SER A 653 -33.50 -38.03 -21.00
N LEU A 654 -34.05 -37.34 -20.01
CA LEU A 654 -33.30 -36.48 -19.10
C LEU A 654 -33.01 -37.27 -17.81
N ARG A 655 -31.74 -37.35 -17.40
CA ARG A 655 -31.30 -38.18 -16.28
C ARG A 655 -30.55 -37.37 -15.25
N ILE A 656 -30.92 -37.50 -13.98
CA ILE A 656 -30.19 -36.84 -12.89
C ILE A 656 -28.82 -37.51 -12.75
N GLY A 657 -27.79 -36.69 -12.60
CA GLY A 657 -26.43 -37.18 -12.33
C GLY A 657 -25.67 -36.28 -11.37
N PHE A 658 -24.56 -36.82 -10.88
CA PHE A 658 -23.61 -36.17 -9.99
C PHE A 658 -22.19 -36.50 -10.45
N GLU A 659 -21.28 -35.55 -10.28
CA GLU A 659 -19.89 -35.69 -10.65
C GLU A 659 -18.97 -35.26 -9.51
N LEU A 660 -17.81 -35.92 -9.46
CA LEU A 660 -16.68 -35.54 -8.63
C LEU A 660 -15.46 -35.47 -9.54
N HIS A 661 -14.67 -34.40 -9.44
CA HIS A 661 -13.48 -34.25 -10.25
C HIS A 661 -12.35 -33.60 -9.47
N ALA A 662 -11.14 -33.87 -9.92
CA ALA A 662 -9.93 -33.26 -9.41
C ALA A 662 -8.97 -33.02 -10.56
N GLY A 663 -8.29 -31.89 -10.57
CA GLY A 663 -7.45 -31.50 -11.69
C GLY A 663 -6.37 -30.51 -11.31
N ILE A 664 -5.65 -30.09 -12.33
CA ILE A 664 -4.60 -29.09 -12.27
C ILE A 664 -4.84 -28.00 -13.32
N ASP A 665 -4.66 -26.75 -12.92
CA ASP A 665 -4.65 -25.59 -13.80
C ASP A 665 -3.21 -25.05 -13.93
N ILE A 666 -2.76 -24.76 -15.16
CA ILE A 666 -1.46 -24.16 -15.49
C ILE A 666 -1.73 -22.84 -16.21
N ARG A 667 -1.51 -21.72 -15.52
CA ARG A 667 -1.78 -20.39 -16.10
C ARG A 667 -0.64 -19.98 -17.03
N LEU A 668 -0.98 -19.65 -18.28
CA LEU A 668 -0.04 -19.15 -19.29
C LEU A 668 0.01 -17.62 -19.32
N THR A 669 -1.14 -16.97 -19.13
CA THR A 669 -1.29 -15.50 -19.05
C THR A 669 -2.38 -15.14 -18.02
N ASN A 670 -2.60 -13.85 -17.72
CA ASN A 670 -3.70 -13.42 -16.85
C ASN A 670 -5.10 -13.85 -17.33
N TYR A 671 -5.23 -14.25 -18.60
CA TYR A 671 -6.51 -14.63 -19.21
C TYR A 671 -6.53 -16.06 -19.78
N LEU A 672 -5.38 -16.72 -19.95
CA LEU A 672 -5.29 -18.04 -20.59
C LEU A 672 -4.69 -19.07 -19.64
N THR A 673 -5.39 -20.19 -19.47
CA THR A 673 -5.00 -21.31 -18.59
C THR A 673 -5.14 -22.63 -19.34
N LEU A 674 -4.19 -23.55 -19.18
CA LEU A 674 -4.33 -24.96 -19.56
C LEU A 674 -4.86 -25.73 -18.36
N PHE A 675 -5.77 -26.68 -18.57
CA PHE A 675 -6.25 -27.54 -17.49
C PHE A 675 -6.25 -29.01 -17.86
N GLY A 676 -6.05 -29.86 -16.86
CA GLY A 676 -6.22 -31.30 -16.95
C GLY A 676 -6.88 -31.83 -15.69
N GLU A 677 -7.96 -32.60 -15.82
CA GLU A 677 -8.69 -33.18 -14.70
C GLU A 677 -9.07 -34.64 -14.91
N VAL A 678 -9.20 -35.36 -13.81
CA VAL A 678 -9.89 -36.64 -13.72
C VAL A 678 -11.29 -36.40 -13.16
N ARG A 679 -12.28 -37.06 -13.74
CA ARG A 679 -13.67 -36.94 -13.34
C ARG A 679 -14.31 -38.31 -13.22
N GLN A 680 -15.10 -38.47 -12.17
CA GLN A 680 -16.00 -39.59 -11.95
C GLN A 680 -17.43 -39.08 -12.06
N LEU A 681 -18.19 -39.64 -13.00
CA LEU A 681 -19.59 -39.31 -13.26
C LEU A 681 -20.47 -40.47 -12.85
N TRP A 682 -21.61 -40.16 -12.25
CA TRP A 682 -22.70 -41.09 -11.98
C TRP A 682 -24.02 -40.50 -12.47
N SER A 683 -24.72 -41.23 -13.33
CA SER A 683 -25.99 -40.81 -13.91
C SER A 683 -27.06 -41.86 -13.68
N ALA A 684 -28.30 -41.42 -13.42
CA ALA A 684 -29.42 -42.32 -13.18
C ALA A 684 -29.65 -43.24 -14.39
N LYS A 685 -29.65 -44.55 -14.15
CA LYS A 685 -29.80 -45.53 -15.23
C LYS A 685 -31.15 -45.43 -15.95
N ARG A 686 -31.11 -45.57 -17.28
CA ARG A 686 -32.28 -45.69 -18.14
C ARG A 686 -32.67 -47.16 -18.27
N ARG A 687 -33.82 -47.52 -17.71
CA ARG A 687 -34.43 -48.84 -17.88
C ARG A 687 -35.23 -48.93 -19.16
N VAL A 688 -34.94 -49.94 -19.97
CA VAL A 688 -35.56 -50.16 -21.27
C VAL A 688 -36.09 -51.59 -21.33
N SER A 689 -37.34 -51.76 -21.73
CA SER A 689 -37.95 -53.09 -21.82
C SER A 689 -37.28 -53.92 -22.92
N LYS A 690 -36.80 -55.11 -22.58
CA LYS A 690 -36.11 -56.06 -23.48
C LYS A 690 -34.79 -55.54 -24.07
N ALA A 691 -34.13 -54.57 -23.42
CA ALA A 691 -32.78 -54.14 -23.74
C ALA A 691 -31.99 -53.88 -22.44
N PRO A 692 -30.65 -53.94 -22.46
CA PRO A 692 -29.82 -53.62 -21.28
C PRO A 692 -30.08 -52.22 -20.73
N ASP A 693 -30.13 -52.07 -19.40
CA ASP A 693 -30.19 -50.76 -18.75
C ASP A 693 -28.91 -49.98 -19.07
N PHE A 694 -29.02 -48.76 -19.60
CA PHE A 694 -27.86 -47.91 -19.85
C PHE A 694 -27.67 -46.88 -18.72
N SER A 695 -26.42 -46.65 -18.32
CA SER A 695 -26.05 -45.65 -17.33
C SER A 695 -24.86 -44.85 -17.85
N ASN A 696 -24.97 -43.53 -17.91
CA ASN A 696 -23.84 -42.65 -18.23
C ASN A 696 -22.92 -42.50 -17.01
N GLU A 697 -22.37 -43.62 -16.55
CA GLU A 697 -21.44 -43.69 -15.42
C GLU A 697 -20.05 -44.00 -15.96
N GLY A 698 -19.05 -43.23 -15.51
CA GLY A 698 -17.71 -43.38 -16.05
C GLY A 698 -16.64 -42.54 -15.37
N PHE A 699 -15.41 -43.03 -15.53
CA PHE A 699 -14.17 -42.36 -15.14
C PHE A 699 -13.52 -41.78 -16.40
N THR A 700 -13.19 -40.50 -16.35
CA THR A 700 -12.97 -39.66 -17.51
C THR A 700 -11.76 -38.76 -17.28
N ILE A 701 -10.85 -38.66 -18.24
CA ILE A 701 -9.81 -37.61 -18.24
C ILE A 701 -10.28 -36.49 -19.16
N VAL A 702 -10.19 -35.25 -18.72
CA VAL A 702 -10.51 -34.07 -19.51
C VAL A 702 -9.29 -33.17 -19.56
N THR A 703 -8.89 -32.74 -20.75
CA THR A 703 -7.78 -31.79 -20.92
C THR A 703 -8.19 -30.68 -21.89
N GLY A 704 -7.78 -29.44 -21.62
CA GLY A 704 -8.27 -28.31 -22.39
C GLY A 704 -7.64 -26.98 -22.05
N ILE A 705 -8.26 -25.93 -22.58
CA ILE A 705 -7.89 -24.53 -22.35
C ILE A 705 -9.05 -23.77 -21.74
N ARG A 706 -8.76 -22.80 -20.88
CA ARG A 706 -9.72 -21.93 -20.21
C ARG A 706 -9.32 -20.47 -20.37
N PHE A 707 -10.29 -19.64 -20.73
CA PHE A 707 -10.17 -18.20 -20.88
C PHE A 707 -10.88 -17.49 -19.72
N GLY A 708 -10.19 -16.59 -19.03
CA GLY A 708 -10.79 -15.67 -18.08
C GLY A 708 -11.27 -14.41 -18.79
N ILE A 709 -12.48 -13.95 -18.48
CA ILE A 709 -13.08 -12.72 -18.99
C ILE A 709 -13.58 -11.94 -17.78
N PRO A 710 -12.98 -10.78 -17.45
CA PRO A 710 -13.51 -9.94 -16.39
C PRO A 710 -14.86 -9.38 -16.84
N VAL A 711 -15.89 -9.51 -16.01
CA VAL A 711 -17.22 -8.93 -16.28
C VAL A 711 -17.62 -7.96 -15.17
N GLY A 712 -18.19 -6.82 -15.56
CA GLY A 712 -18.55 -5.73 -14.65
C GLY A 712 -18.37 -4.37 -15.31
N ARG A 713 -18.91 -3.31 -14.68
CA ARG A 713 -18.67 -1.92 -15.14
C ARG A 713 -17.17 -1.63 -15.09
N GLY A 714 -16.58 -1.20 -16.20
CA GLY A 714 -15.12 -0.99 -16.36
C GLY A 714 -14.30 -2.20 -16.88
N ALA A 715 -14.93 -3.15 -17.57
CA ALA A 715 -14.26 -4.34 -18.15
C ALA A 715 -13.61 -4.12 -19.53
N SER A 716 -13.78 -2.95 -20.16
CA SER A 716 -13.07 -2.61 -21.40
C SER A 716 -11.67 -2.08 -21.07
N ALA A 717 -10.62 -2.81 -21.46
CA ALA A 717 -9.21 -2.40 -21.39
C ALA A 717 -8.85 -1.23 -22.35
N GLY A 718 -9.83 -0.41 -22.72
CA GLY A 718 -9.69 0.70 -23.66
C GLY A 718 -11.02 1.42 -23.76
N GLY A 719 -11.20 2.49 -22.99
CA GLY A 719 -12.43 3.29 -23.04
C GLY A 719 -12.36 4.45 -22.08
N ARG A 720 -11.95 5.61 -22.58
CA ARG A 720 -12.37 6.92 -22.05
C ARG A 720 -13.90 6.91 -22.00
N GLY A 721 -14.47 6.73 -20.81
CA GLY A 721 -15.91 6.84 -20.56
C GLY A 721 -16.10 7.85 -19.44
N ASN A 722 -16.92 8.87 -19.69
CA ASN A 722 -17.19 10.02 -18.82
C ASN A 722 -17.44 9.65 -17.37
N GLY A 723 -16.94 10.51 -16.47
CA GLY A 723 -17.12 10.42 -15.03
C GLY A 723 -18.59 10.48 -14.63
N GLU A 724 -19.10 9.32 -14.22
CA GLU A 724 -20.15 9.24 -13.22
C GLU A 724 -19.59 8.41 -12.06
N THR A 725 -19.30 9.08 -10.96
CA THR A 725 -19.02 8.48 -9.65
C THR A 725 -20.18 7.56 -9.30
N HIS A 726 -19.91 6.34 -8.87
CA HIS A 726 -20.95 5.36 -8.56
C HIS A 726 -20.84 4.91 -7.11
N THR A 727 -21.78 5.40 -6.29
CA THR A 727 -21.98 5.06 -4.89
C THR A 727 -22.67 3.71 -4.73
N ARG A 728 -22.16 2.87 -3.80
CA ARG A 728 -22.84 1.64 -3.37
C ARG A 728 -23.39 1.87 -1.96
N THR A 729 -24.69 2.08 -1.86
CA THR A 729 -25.34 2.31 -0.56
C THR A 729 -25.43 1.01 0.23
N LYS A 730 -24.71 0.93 1.35
CA LYS A 730 -24.81 -0.20 2.29
C LYS A 730 -25.59 0.26 3.52
N LYS A 731 -26.70 -0.42 3.81
CA LYS A 731 -27.46 -0.22 5.03
C LYS A 731 -26.79 -0.99 6.16
N VAL A 732 -26.21 -0.27 7.12
CA VAL A 732 -25.59 -0.86 8.30
C VAL A 732 -26.47 -0.55 9.51
N HIS A 733 -26.90 -1.60 10.22
CA HIS A 733 -27.58 -1.44 11.50
C HIS A 733 -26.53 -1.20 12.57
N VAL A 734 -26.47 0.03 13.08
CA VAL A 734 -25.64 0.35 14.25
C VAL A 734 -26.44 -0.04 15.49
N VAL A 735 -26.03 -1.13 16.14
CA VAL A 735 -26.54 -1.54 17.45
C VAL A 735 -25.64 -0.92 18.50
N GLU A 736 -26.20 -0.03 19.33
CA GLU A 736 -25.50 0.58 20.45
C GLU A 736 -26.09 0.02 21.76
N THR A 737 -25.27 -0.67 22.55
CA THR A 737 -25.66 -1.18 23.88
C THR A 737 -25.53 -0.06 24.91
N ARG A 738 -26.65 0.42 25.45
CA ARG A 738 -26.67 1.53 26.41
C ARG A 738 -27.01 1.06 27.82
N LYS A 739 -26.22 1.47 28.81
CA LYS A 739 -26.55 1.27 30.24
C LYS A 739 -27.67 2.24 30.66
N PRO A 740 -28.72 1.80 31.39
CA PRO A 740 -29.82 2.70 31.78
C PRO A 740 -29.33 3.81 32.71
N ALA A 741 -29.86 5.03 32.51
CA ALA A 741 -29.49 6.19 33.31
C ALA A 741 -29.83 6.00 34.80
N PRO A 742 -28.99 6.49 35.73
CA PRO A 742 -29.27 6.39 37.16
C PRO A 742 -30.53 7.20 37.51
N LYS A 743 -31.50 6.55 38.19
CA LYS A 743 -32.71 7.21 38.69
C LYS A 743 -32.35 8.29 39.70
N THR A 744 -32.57 9.55 39.34
CA THR A 744 -32.46 10.68 40.26
C THR A 744 -33.57 10.57 41.32
N THR A 745 -33.20 10.32 42.57
CA THR A 745 -34.15 10.37 43.69
C THR A 745 -34.33 11.83 44.12
N THR A 746 -35.49 12.41 43.85
CA THR A 746 -35.87 13.75 44.30
C THR A 746 -36.05 13.77 45.82
N VAL A 747 -35.20 14.51 46.54
CA VAL A 747 -35.41 14.80 47.96
C VAL A 747 -36.40 15.96 48.09
N VAL A 748 -37.54 15.68 48.71
CA VAL A 748 -38.66 16.59 48.97
C VAL A 748 -38.35 17.49 50.18
N THR A 749 -38.53 18.80 50.05
CA THR A 749 -38.69 19.74 51.18
C THR A 749 -39.93 20.62 50.97
N VAL A 750 -40.75 20.79 52.02
CA VAL A 750 -42.06 21.50 52.08
C VAL A 750 -42.11 22.22 53.46
N PRO A 751 -42.83 23.35 53.69
CA PRO A 751 -42.37 24.74 53.48
C PRO A 751 -42.57 25.67 54.73
N GLY A 752 -42.26 26.96 54.62
CA GLY A 752 -42.60 28.03 55.58
C GLY A 752 -42.90 29.39 54.89
N PRO A 753 -43.59 30.36 55.55
CA PRO A 753 -44.69 31.11 54.93
C PRO A 753 -44.35 32.49 54.30
N VAL A 754 -45.29 32.93 53.45
CA VAL A 754 -45.29 34.06 52.51
C VAL A 754 -45.72 35.41 53.14
N PRO A 755 -45.14 36.56 52.73
CA PRO A 755 -45.74 37.89 52.93
C PRO A 755 -46.53 38.42 51.69
N PRO A 756 -47.56 39.26 51.89
CA PRO A 756 -48.60 39.60 50.91
C PRO A 756 -48.22 40.71 49.89
N PRO A 757 -48.99 40.82 48.78
CA PRO A 757 -48.64 41.66 47.61
C PRO A 757 -49.05 43.14 47.74
N PRO A 758 -48.42 44.05 46.97
CA PRO A 758 -48.79 45.46 46.92
C PRO A 758 -50.04 45.75 46.03
N PRO A 759 -50.77 46.85 46.31
CA PRO A 759 -52.06 47.21 45.70
C PRO A 759 -51.96 47.90 44.30
N PRO A 760 -53.10 48.04 43.57
CA PRO A 760 -53.14 48.21 42.11
C PRO A 760 -53.01 49.67 41.62
N PRO A 761 -52.71 49.90 40.32
CA PRO A 761 -52.69 51.24 39.72
C PRO A 761 -54.05 51.63 39.14
N ALA A 762 -54.42 52.91 39.24
CA ALA A 762 -55.50 53.55 38.50
C ALA A 762 -55.31 55.09 38.50
N PRO A 763 -56.02 55.89 37.68
CA PRO A 763 -55.98 55.96 36.21
C PRO A 763 -55.84 57.42 35.69
N GLY A 764 -55.54 57.63 34.39
CA GLY A 764 -55.66 58.98 33.78
C GLY A 764 -54.99 59.20 32.41
N GLU A 765 -55.73 58.89 31.34
CA GLU A 765 -55.63 59.34 29.93
C GLU A 765 -55.88 60.87 29.73
N PRO A 766 -55.96 61.47 28.49
CA PRO A 766 -55.40 61.11 27.17
C PRO A 766 -54.86 62.31 26.30
N ALA A 767 -54.20 61.96 25.18
CA ALA A 767 -54.13 62.55 23.80
C ALA A 767 -54.10 64.09 23.55
N PRO A 768 -53.33 64.60 22.55
CA PRO A 768 -53.63 64.47 21.09
C PRO A 768 -52.35 64.35 20.21
N VAL A 769 -52.28 64.19 18.87
CA VAL A 769 -53.14 63.92 17.71
C VAL A 769 -52.17 63.62 16.54
N ALA A 770 -52.57 62.76 15.61
CA ALA A 770 -51.87 62.43 14.36
C ALA A 770 -51.72 63.61 13.38
N PRO A 771 -50.85 63.48 12.37
CA PRO A 771 -51.35 63.66 11.02
C PRO A 771 -51.00 62.48 10.10
N ALA A 772 -51.91 62.25 9.15
CA ALA A 772 -51.84 61.28 8.06
C ALA A 772 -51.46 62.02 6.73
N PRO A 773 -51.69 61.45 5.53
CA PRO A 773 -50.71 60.84 4.62
C PRO A 773 -50.54 61.64 3.30
N VAL A 774 -50.03 60.99 2.22
CA VAL A 774 -50.13 61.30 0.75
C VAL A 774 -48.75 61.47 0.06
N VAL A 775 -48.22 60.49 -0.69
CA VAL A 775 -48.38 60.07 -2.12
C VAL A 775 -47.71 60.98 -3.19
N SER A 776 -46.81 60.33 -3.97
CA SER A 776 -46.12 60.56 -5.27
C SER A 776 -46.32 61.82 -6.13
N PRO A 777 -45.36 62.08 -7.05
CA PRO A 777 -45.67 61.79 -8.47
C PRO A 777 -44.50 61.25 -9.34
N ALA A 778 -44.84 60.35 -10.26
CA ALA A 778 -44.26 60.26 -11.62
C ALA A 778 -45.11 61.18 -12.54
N PRO A 779 -44.77 61.56 -13.81
CA PRO A 779 -43.95 60.85 -14.81
C PRO A 779 -43.06 61.76 -15.70
N VAL A 780 -42.41 61.20 -16.74
CA VAL A 780 -42.33 61.71 -18.15
C VAL A 780 -41.16 61.02 -18.91
N ALA A 781 -41.49 60.33 -20.01
CA ALA A 781 -40.65 60.06 -21.19
C ALA A 781 -41.11 61.04 -22.31
N PRO A 782 -40.35 61.41 -23.37
CA PRO A 782 -39.85 60.46 -24.40
C PRO A 782 -38.60 60.90 -25.26
N ALA A 783 -38.17 59.98 -26.17
CA ALA A 783 -37.57 60.22 -27.51
C ALA A 783 -36.18 60.90 -27.63
N ALA A 784 -35.35 60.73 -28.69
CA ALA A 784 -35.27 59.84 -29.85
C ALA A 784 -33.92 60.11 -30.57
N SER A 785 -33.47 59.13 -31.38
CA SER A 785 -32.76 59.22 -32.68
C SER A 785 -31.49 60.07 -32.86
N SER A 786 -30.41 59.45 -33.38
CA SER A 786 -29.99 59.64 -34.79
C SER A 786 -28.68 58.90 -35.15
N THR A 787 -28.77 57.98 -36.11
CA THR A 787 -27.74 57.63 -37.15
C THR A 787 -27.51 58.85 -38.10
N PRO A 788 -26.50 58.94 -39.02
CA PRO A 788 -26.07 57.87 -39.96
C PRO A 788 -24.63 57.88 -40.56
N ALA A 789 -24.36 56.84 -41.38
CA ALA A 789 -23.55 56.79 -42.63
C ALA A 789 -22.02 56.94 -42.59
N ALA A 790 -21.19 56.41 -43.52
CA ALA A 790 -21.23 55.36 -44.55
C ALA A 790 -19.81 55.27 -45.18
N SER A 791 -19.45 54.09 -45.71
CA SER A 791 -18.55 53.83 -46.86
C SER A 791 -17.05 54.19 -46.80
N THR A 792 -16.18 53.17 -46.93
CA THR A 792 -15.40 52.87 -48.16
C THR A 792 -14.55 51.58 -48.02
N ALA A 793 -14.69 50.65 -48.96
CA ALA A 793 -13.66 49.66 -49.37
C ALA A 793 -12.60 50.36 -50.26
N PRO A 794 -11.41 49.80 -50.66
CA PRO A 794 -11.17 48.38 -51.02
C PRO A 794 -9.75 47.81 -50.72
N VAL A 795 -9.53 46.56 -51.21
CA VAL A 795 -8.28 45.95 -51.74
C VAL A 795 -7.69 44.75 -50.96
N LEU A 796 -7.77 43.58 -51.61
CA LEU A 796 -7.00 42.33 -51.39
C LEU A 796 -5.54 42.50 -51.82
N PRO A 797 -4.58 41.73 -51.25
CA PRO A 797 -4.06 40.64 -52.07
C PRO A 797 -3.72 39.32 -51.33
N GLU A 798 -3.96 38.26 -52.10
CA GLU A 798 -3.21 37.01 -52.29
C GLU A 798 -2.79 36.09 -51.14
N ALA A 799 -3.22 34.84 -51.34
CA ALA A 799 -2.78 33.63 -50.68
C ALA A 799 -1.35 33.23 -51.07
N ILE A 800 -0.59 32.73 -50.10
CA ILE A 800 0.66 31.98 -50.33
C ILE A 800 0.54 30.62 -49.63
N SER A 801 0.66 29.57 -50.43
CA SER A 801 0.71 28.15 -50.03
C SER A 801 1.92 27.83 -49.14
N PRO A 802 1.82 26.90 -48.18
CA PRO A 802 2.98 26.33 -47.50
C PRO A 802 3.64 25.22 -48.35
N GLN A 803 4.95 25.37 -48.59
CA GLN A 803 5.84 24.34 -49.12
C GLN A 803 6.21 23.32 -48.02
N PRO A 804 6.43 22.03 -48.37
CA PRO A 804 6.90 21.01 -47.43
C PRO A 804 8.44 21.03 -47.29
N LEU A 805 8.92 20.93 -46.05
CA LEU A 805 10.34 20.77 -45.73
C LEU A 805 10.80 19.33 -46.00
N GLU A 806 11.85 19.20 -46.81
CA GLU A 806 12.57 17.96 -47.09
C GLU A 806 13.31 17.43 -45.86
N GLY A 807 13.10 16.16 -45.51
CA GLY A 807 13.90 15.41 -44.54
C GLY A 807 15.10 14.72 -45.20
N PRO A 808 16.18 14.44 -44.45
CA PRO A 808 17.39 13.84 -45.02
C PRO A 808 17.22 12.34 -45.34
N ARG A 809 17.70 11.96 -46.54
CA ARG A 809 17.84 10.58 -47.02
C ARG A 809 18.87 9.80 -46.18
N VAL A 810 18.47 8.61 -45.73
CA VAL A 810 19.39 7.57 -45.23
C VAL A 810 19.44 6.45 -46.28
N GLU A 811 20.63 6.19 -46.82
CA GLU A 811 20.93 5.06 -47.71
C GLU A 811 21.01 3.75 -46.93
N LEU A 812 20.35 2.70 -47.43
CA LEU A 812 20.50 1.32 -47.00
C LEU A 812 21.47 0.58 -47.95
N PRO A 813 22.42 -0.22 -47.46
CA PRO A 813 23.21 -1.12 -48.31
C PRO A 813 22.47 -2.44 -48.60
N PRO A 814 22.84 -3.14 -49.69
CA PRO A 814 22.05 -4.24 -50.23
C PRO A 814 22.27 -5.58 -49.50
N ALA A 815 21.24 -6.42 -49.61
CA ALA A 815 21.22 -7.80 -49.18
C ALA A 815 22.17 -8.69 -50.00
N GLU A 816 22.93 -9.54 -49.33
CA GLU A 816 23.48 -10.77 -49.91
C GLU A 816 22.85 -11.98 -49.20
N GLY A 817 22.42 -12.94 -50.00
CA GLY A 817 21.94 -14.24 -49.57
C GLY A 817 23.09 -15.23 -49.40
N GLY A 818 22.83 -16.24 -48.55
CA GLY A 818 23.69 -17.39 -48.28
C GLY A 818 23.13 -18.18 -47.12
#